data_AF-A0A2V8EPT9-F1
#
_entry.id   AF-A0A2V8EPT9-F1
#
_cell.length_a   1.000
_cell.length_b   1.000
_cell.length_c   1.000
_cell.angle_alpha   90.00
_cell.angle_beta   90.00
_cell.angle_gamma   90.00
#
_symmetry.space_group_name_H-M   'P 1'
#
loop_
_entity.id
_entity.type
_entity.pdbx_description
1 polymer ?
#
loop_
_entity_poly.entity_id
_entity_poly.type
_entity_poly.pdbx_seq_one_letter_code
_entity_poly.pdbx_strand_id
1 'polypeptide(L)'
;MKRVFHAAAAALGAAAILAIAAHRAAAVTRLASADGQFWDVQDTSPWSQDSGGIATGGAAMPFNGFGYLKLQVRRRDSTLVVRDRYLTRFGLAADGASRFDSITPVLAGDIVVARAIYAPPDTNYLRYFDSFTNAGDEERRLEIAWGGAVGAYDEGGLAAVAATSSGDRQIDASDTFVTMMQNAKRVADPMRGPSGHGPSAHVLGTARGVLARSGDMYANPFEDRYPGFDPAHVAYVFTLTLGPGETKALVTFVVKGLSELYDARTQGAVRIRDGIVSDRPNAAAPVSVPAAGSEIARVTEAARMLVRSPDVRGLTPLQQSQIANWSVPRAARPPAFTVVEKTVEQIQDAMARGATTSEDVVREYLTRLSRYDRNGPSFRAMLALNPRAIADARALDAERAAGRVRGPFHGIPIAFKDNIDVLGLPTTGGSLALVDHRPRLDSRMAAGMRGAGAVMLGKANLDEFPFGDFGISSVAGTIGNAYDPTLSTSGSSGGSAVATSTSLVMLAFGTDTCNSLSNPAAFASLATIRTTRGLTSRAGVMPLNPYNDAVGPLAKSVREVALVLDRVAGPDAEDPATADAARHITSAFAASLDAASLKGARIGLLRQRFVGFTGEREIASMMEAVAGELRAAGASVVDATAPDIDARYRAARSAEPGALAAAWTAYLSRGAKPGERSITIEDLLASGKLAPVSARRLEAAIAPTPTGDELRRARADFVASREAFRDFFVGLMDEQRLDALLYPANLARPHTHEGGLERFGGEPSTCQESALTGLPQVTVPGGFIGGGRYPFGISFLGRLWSDARVLSLAYAYEQATHHRRPPPTVR
;
A
#
# COMPACT_ATOMS: atom_id res chain seq x y z
N MET A 1 20.97 56.69 2.59
CA MET A 1 20.01 55.90 1.79
C MET A 1 20.26 54.39 1.81
N LYS A 2 21.42 53.83 1.41
CA LYS A 2 21.59 52.35 1.26
C LYS A 2 21.32 51.47 2.51
N ARG A 3 21.49 51.99 3.73
CA ARG A 3 21.18 51.23 4.98
C ARG A 3 19.68 51.14 5.32
N VAL A 4 18.83 52.04 4.80
CA VAL A 4 17.38 52.04 5.07
C VAL A 4 16.67 50.96 4.23
N PHE A 5 17.12 50.73 3.00
CA PHE A 5 16.57 49.68 2.13
C PHE A 5 16.79 48.25 2.65
N HIS A 6 17.90 47.98 3.34
CA HIS A 6 18.16 46.65 3.89
C HIS A 6 17.27 46.30 5.09
N ALA A 7 16.91 47.29 5.92
CA ALA A 7 15.97 47.08 7.03
C ALA A 7 14.53 46.81 6.53
N ALA A 8 14.09 47.53 5.49
CA ALA A 8 12.76 47.32 4.89
C ALA A 8 12.63 45.96 4.20
N ALA A 9 13.68 45.51 3.48
CA ALA A 9 13.69 44.20 2.84
C ALA A 9 13.67 43.03 3.85
N ALA A 10 14.39 43.15 4.97
CA ALA A 10 14.35 42.16 6.05
C ALA A 10 12.97 42.08 6.73
N ALA A 11 12.30 43.21 6.94
CA ALA A 11 10.94 43.25 7.51
C ALA A 11 9.88 42.63 6.58
N LEU A 12 9.98 42.89 5.27
CA LEU A 12 9.10 42.26 4.26
C LEU A 12 9.37 40.75 4.12
N GLY A 13 10.63 40.32 4.20
CA GLY A 13 11.00 38.91 4.24
C GLY A 13 10.45 38.19 5.47
N ALA A 14 10.55 38.80 6.66
CA ALA A 14 9.97 38.27 7.88
C ALA A 14 8.43 38.18 7.81
N ALA A 15 7.76 39.19 7.25
CA ALA A 15 6.30 39.17 7.05
C ALA A 15 5.86 38.08 6.06
N ALA A 16 6.62 37.84 4.98
CA ALA A 16 6.34 36.76 4.04
C ALA A 16 6.55 35.37 4.66
N ILE A 17 7.59 35.20 5.49
CA ILE A 17 7.85 33.94 6.23
C ILE A 17 6.77 33.69 7.30
N LEU A 18 6.28 34.74 7.97
CA LEU A 18 5.12 34.66 8.88
C LEU A 18 3.79 34.44 8.15
N ALA A 19 3.65 34.89 6.90
CA ALA A 19 2.47 34.57 6.07
C ALA A 19 2.47 33.10 5.61
N ILE A 20 3.64 32.51 5.35
CA ILE A 20 3.76 31.06 5.09
C ILE A 20 3.46 30.26 6.37
N ALA A 21 3.77 30.81 7.56
CA ALA A 21 3.37 30.25 8.85
C ALA A 21 1.88 30.44 9.21
N ALA A 22 1.06 31.03 8.31
CA ALA A 22 -0.37 31.25 8.52
C ALA A 22 -1.28 30.30 7.73
N HIS A 23 -0.75 29.16 7.23
CA HIS A 23 -1.60 27.99 7.03
C HIS A 23 -2.16 27.57 8.39
N ARG A 24 -3.38 28.02 8.70
CA ARG A 24 -4.16 27.51 9.83
C ARG A 24 -4.25 26.00 9.64
N ALA A 25 -3.60 25.25 10.53
CA ALA A 25 -3.83 23.81 10.66
C ALA A 25 -5.27 23.63 11.19
N ALA A 26 -6.24 23.68 10.28
CA ALA A 26 -7.64 23.47 10.59
C ALA A 26 -7.87 22.00 10.96
N ALA A 27 -8.89 21.72 11.77
CA ALA A 27 -9.30 20.35 12.10
C ALA A 27 -10.24 19.73 11.06
N VAL A 28 -10.56 20.47 10.00
CA VAL A 28 -11.61 20.20 9.01
C VAL A 28 -11.25 20.87 7.68
N THR A 29 -11.66 20.27 6.56
CA THR A 29 -11.66 20.93 5.25
C THR A 29 -13.00 21.61 5.00
N ARG A 30 -12.94 22.84 4.46
CA ARG A 30 -14.10 23.71 4.24
C ARG A 30 -14.51 23.76 2.76
N LEU A 31 -15.79 23.49 2.48
CA LEU A 31 -16.38 23.54 1.14
C LEU A 31 -17.50 24.58 1.08
N ALA A 32 -17.66 25.30 -0.03
CA ALA A 32 -18.81 26.20 -0.20
C ALA A 32 -20.12 25.44 -0.50
N SER A 33 -21.27 26.06 -0.22
CA SER A 33 -22.61 25.58 -0.60
C SER A 33 -23.44 26.69 -1.25
N ALA A 34 -24.47 26.32 -2.01
CA ALA A 34 -25.23 27.25 -2.86
C ALA A 34 -26.02 28.35 -2.11
N ASP A 35 -26.25 28.15 -0.81
CA ASP A 35 -26.86 29.11 0.11
C ASP A 35 -25.88 30.21 0.58
N GLY A 36 -24.61 30.15 0.17
CA GLY A 36 -23.55 31.06 0.59
C GLY A 36 -22.93 30.71 1.95
N GLN A 37 -23.30 29.58 2.54
CA GLN A 37 -22.60 29.00 3.68
C GLN A 37 -21.47 28.06 3.22
N PHE A 38 -20.98 27.22 4.14
CA PHE A 38 -20.00 26.19 3.88
C PHE A 38 -20.34 24.88 4.61
N TRP A 39 -19.60 23.82 4.31
CA TRP A 39 -19.53 22.55 5.03
C TRP A 39 -18.13 22.42 5.63
N ASP A 40 -18.03 22.14 6.93
CA ASP A 40 -16.76 21.80 7.60
C ASP A 40 -16.69 20.27 7.78
N VAL A 41 -15.86 19.60 6.99
CA VAL A 41 -15.75 18.13 6.92
C VAL A 41 -14.54 17.63 7.72
N GLN A 42 -14.74 16.66 8.63
CA GLN A 42 -13.66 15.95 9.32
C GLN A 42 -12.97 14.94 8.40
N ASP A 43 -11.75 15.25 7.97
CA ASP A 43 -10.98 14.54 6.95
C ASP A 43 -9.55 14.22 7.46
N THR A 44 -8.57 14.01 6.58
CA THR A 44 -7.16 13.77 7.01
C THR A 44 -6.44 14.98 7.64
N SER A 45 -7.11 16.11 7.88
CA SER A 45 -6.48 17.31 8.46
C SER A 45 -5.85 17.04 9.85
N PRO A 46 -4.72 17.70 10.23
CA PRO A 46 -3.87 17.28 11.36
C PRO A 46 -4.51 17.22 12.76
N TRP A 47 -5.71 17.77 12.94
CA TRP A 47 -6.46 17.80 14.20
C TRP A 47 -7.83 17.13 14.10
N SER A 48 -8.11 16.45 12.99
CA SER A 48 -9.38 15.79 12.75
C SER A 48 -9.41 14.36 13.31
N GLN A 49 -10.61 13.82 13.48
CA GLN A 49 -10.78 12.38 13.69
C GLN A 49 -10.85 11.58 12.38
N ASP A 50 -10.89 12.25 11.21
CA ASP A 50 -11.00 11.61 9.90
C ASP A 50 -12.18 10.62 9.86
N SER A 51 -13.32 11.12 10.37
CA SER A 51 -14.57 10.38 10.55
C SER A 51 -15.53 10.57 9.37
N GLY A 52 -15.30 11.59 8.54
CA GLY A 52 -16.27 12.11 7.59
C GLY A 52 -17.44 12.84 8.25
N GLY A 53 -17.37 13.09 9.55
CA GLY A 53 -18.35 13.87 10.27
C GLY A 53 -18.36 15.32 9.81
N ILE A 54 -19.55 15.89 9.69
CA ILE A 54 -19.77 17.27 9.25
C ILE A 54 -20.17 18.16 10.41
N ALA A 55 -19.61 19.36 10.42
CA ALA A 55 -20.13 20.52 11.12
C ALA A 55 -20.57 21.57 10.10
N THR A 56 -21.14 22.68 10.60
CA THR A 56 -21.64 23.86 9.86
C THR A 56 -20.70 24.42 8.75
N GLY A 57 -20.19 25.65 8.81
CA GLY A 57 -20.12 26.60 9.90
C GLY A 57 -20.82 27.94 9.63
N GLY A 58 -20.70 28.83 10.61
CA GLY A 58 -21.49 30.06 10.75
C GLY A 58 -21.95 30.17 12.21
N ALA A 59 -22.88 31.08 12.51
CA ALA A 59 -23.53 31.16 13.83
C ALA A 59 -25.00 30.67 13.79
N ALA A 60 -25.33 29.85 12.78
CA ALA A 60 -26.66 29.27 12.54
C ALA A 60 -26.48 27.79 12.13
N MET A 61 -26.31 26.91 13.11
CA MET A 61 -25.60 25.62 12.96
C MET A 61 -26.51 24.38 13.05
N PRO A 62 -27.06 23.85 11.94
CA PRO A 62 -27.80 22.57 11.96
C PRO A 62 -26.96 21.38 12.44
N PHE A 63 -25.63 21.42 12.27
CA PHE A 63 -24.74 20.29 12.58
C PHE A 63 -23.49 20.72 13.33
N ASN A 64 -23.16 19.93 14.36
CA ASN A 64 -21.94 20.04 15.16
C ASN A 64 -21.28 18.65 15.35
N GLY A 65 -21.18 17.88 14.26
CA GLY A 65 -20.75 16.48 14.28
C GLY A 65 -21.86 15.51 13.87
N PHE A 66 -22.25 15.54 12.60
CA PHE A 66 -23.24 14.64 12.01
C PHE A 66 -22.65 13.74 10.93
N GLY A 67 -23.34 12.66 10.56
CA GLY A 67 -22.94 11.74 9.49
C GLY A 67 -21.83 10.76 9.89
N TYR A 68 -21.53 10.63 11.18
CA TYR A 68 -20.64 9.61 11.72
C TYR A 68 -21.17 8.19 11.47
N LEU A 69 -20.30 7.19 11.61
CA LEU A 69 -20.66 5.77 11.54
C LEU A 69 -20.30 5.05 12.83
N LYS A 70 -21.23 4.25 13.35
CA LYS A 70 -20.96 3.15 14.28
C LYS A 70 -21.32 1.84 13.57
N LEU A 71 -20.58 0.78 13.86
CA LEU A 71 -20.76 -0.54 13.24
C LEU A 71 -20.86 -1.64 14.31
N GLN A 72 -21.83 -2.52 14.13
CA GLN A 72 -21.96 -3.79 14.82
C GLN A 72 -21.97 -4.91 13.77
N VAL A 73 -21.18 -5.97 13.97
CA VAL A 73 -21.04 -7.09 13.02
C VAL A 73 -21.20 -8.40 13.74
N ARG A 74 -22.02 -9.29 13.19
CA ARG A 74 -22.23 -10.66 13.64
C ARG A 74 -21.87 -11.65 12.53
N ARG A 75 -21.38 -12.81 12.94
CA ARG A 75 -21.28 -14.00 12.09
C ARG A 75 -22.66 -14.63 11.86
N ARG A 76 -22.71 -15.63 10.98
CA ARG A 76 -23.93 -16.40 10.65
C ARG A 76 -24.54 -17.13 11.85
N ASP A 77 -23.73 -17.56 12.81
CA ASP A 77 -24.14 -18.14 14.10
C ASP A 77 -24.65 -17.09 15.12
N SER A 78 -24.78 -15.83 14.70
CA SER A 78 -25.08 -14.65 15.53
C SER A 78 -23.99 -14.22 16.53
N THR A 79 -22.81 -14.87 16.54
CA THR A 79 -21.64 -14.45 17.33
C THR A 79 -21.22 -13.04 16.96
N LEU A 80 -21.15 -12.16 17.96
CA LEU A 80 -20.79 -10.76 17.81
C LEU A 80 -19.27 -10.60 17.65
N VAL A 81 -18.82 -10.08 16.52
CA VAL A 81 -17.40 -9.88 16.19
C VAL A 81 -16.99 -8.40 16.16
N VAL A 82 -17.96 -7.49 16.04
CA VAL A 82 -17.78 -6.05 16.32
C VAL A 82 -18.96 -5.60 17.15
N ARG A 83 -18.69 -4.98 18.30
CA ARG A 83 -19.69 -4.35 19.18
C ARG A 83 -19.49 -2.84 19.12
N ASP A 84 -20.58 -2.09 18.93
CA ASP A 84 -20.68 -0.63 18.93
C ASP A 84 -19.38 0.14 18.57
N ARG A 85 -18.83 -0.14 17.38
CA ARG A 85 -17.56 0.45 16.98
C ARG A 85 -17.78 1.70 16.16
N TYR A 86 -17.54 2.86 16.76
CA TYR A 86 -17.40 4.12 16.06
C TYR A 86 -16.23 4.07 15.06
N LEU A 87 -16.47 4.53 13.83
CA LEU A 87 -15.51 4.44 12.70
C LEU A 87 -14.87 5.79 12.42
N THR A 88 -13.54 5.78 12.35
CA THR A 88 -12.65 6.93 12.15
C THR A 88 -11.42 6.47 11.37
N ARG A 89 -10.59 7.42 10.91
CA ARG A 89 -9.39 7.18 10.09
C ARG A 89 -9.72 6.59 8.72
N PHE A 90 -10.74 7.16 8.07
CA PHE A 90 -11.18 6.79 6.73
C PHE A 90 -10.21 7.20 5.60
N GLY A 91 -9.16 7.97 5.90
CA GLY A 91 -8.23 8.55 4.95
C GLY A 91 -8.96 9.44 3.96
N LEU A 92 -9.89 10.28 4.43
CA LEU A 92 -10.69 11.11 3.52
C LEU A 92 -9.80 12.18 2.90
N ALA A 93 -9.44 11.96 1.64
CA ALA A 93 -8.70 12.94 0.84
C ALA A 93 -9.67 13.72 -0.03
N ALA A 94 -9.59 15.05 0.03
CA ALA A 94 -10.33 15.92 -0.86
C ALA A 94 -9.79 15.84 -2.30
N ASP A 95 -10.68 15.85 -3.29
CA ASP A 95 -10.34 15.98 -4.72
C ASP A 95 -9.92 17.41 -5.12
N GLY A 96 -9.97 18.35 -4.17
CA GLY A 96 -9.71 19.77 -4.37
C GLY A 96 -10.90 20.57 -4.91
N ALA A 97 -12.08 19.96 -5.07
CA ALA A 97 -13.26 20.60 -5.65
C ALA A 97 -14.54 20.39 -4.82
N SER A 98 -15.02 19.14 -4.70
CA SER A 98 -16.35 18.84 -4.15
C SER A 98 -16.51 17.43 -3.57
N ARG A 99 -15.44 16.64 -3.54
CA ARG A 99 -15.48 15.23 -3.18
C ARG A 99 -14.38 14.85 -2.21
N PHE A 100 -14.71 13.93 -1.31
CA PHE A 100 -13.79 13.22 -0.44
C PHE A 100 -13.98 11.74 -0.73
N ASP A 101 -12.89 11.00 -0.88
CA ASP A 101 -12.91 9.54 -0.93
C ASP A 101 -11.99 9.00 0.14
N SER A 102 -12.39 7.87 0.73
CA SER A 102 -11.51 7.07 1.57
C SER A 102 -10.35 6.57 0.73
N ILE A 103 -9.18 7.20 0.91
CA ILE A 103 -7.94 6.53 0.58
C ILE A 103 -7.69 5.42 1.60
N THR A 104 -8.09 5.59 2.88
CA THR A 104 -7.90 4.62 3.97
C THR A 104 -9.19 3.93 4.46
N PRO A 105 -9.80 2.99 3.70
CA PRO A 105 -10.95 2.22 4.17
C PRO A 105 -10.76 1.56 5.54
N VAL A 106 -11.75 1.71 6.42
CA VAL A 106 -11.71 1.22 7.81
C VAL A 106 -12.08 -0.26 7.86
N LEU A 107 -11.23 -1.10 8.44
CA LEU A 107 -11.53 -2.52 8.65
C LEU A 107 -12.13 -2.78 10.04
N ALA A 108 -13.29 -3.46 10.08
CA ALA A 108 -13.96 -3.86 11.31
C ALA A 108 -14.70 -5.21 11.15
N GLY A 109 -14.22 -6.27 11.81
CA GLY A 109 -14.88 -7.59 11.80
C GLY A 109 -15.00 -8.20 10.42
N ASP A 110 -13.90 -8.22 9.68
CA ASP A 110 -13.79 -8.62 8.28
C ASP A 110 -14.50 -7.69 7.28
N ILE A 111 -15.21 -6.65 7.75
CA ILE A 111 -15.86 -5.67 6.88
C ILE A 111 -14.91 -4.51 6.60
N VAL A 112 -14.53 -4.35 5.33
CA VAL A 112 -13.88 -3.16 4.81
C VAL A 112 -14.96 -2.10 4.55
N VAL A 113 -14.90 -0.99 5.27
CA VAL A 113 -15.80 0.15 5.14
C VAL A 113 -15.07 1.29 4.43
N ALA A 114 -15.44 1.60 3.18
CA ALA A 114 -14.91 2.75 2.44
C ALA A 114 -16.01 3.79 2.26
N ARG A 115 -15.70 5.03 2.61
CA ARG A 115 -16.61 6.17 2.57
C ARG A 115 -16.25 7.11 1.43
N ALA A 116 -17.24 7.71 0.80
CA ALA A 116 -17.06 8.89 -0.03
C ALA A 116 -18.11 9.95 0.33
N ILE A 117 -17.69 11.21 0.37
CA ILE A 117 -18.55 12.36 0.61
C ILE A 117 -18.54 13.21 -0.66
N TYR A 118 -19.72 13.54 -1.19
CA TYR A 118 -19.86 14.42 -2.34
C TYR A 118 -20.74 15.60 -1.97
N ALA A 119 -20.18 16.80 -1.98
CA ALA A 119 -20.80 18.05 -1.57
C ALA A 119 -20.65 19.09 -2.71
N PRO A 120 -21.56 19.06 -3.70
CA PRO A 120 -21.50 19.96 -4.85
C PRO A 120 -21.77 21.42 -4.44
N PRO A 121 -20.95 22.40 -4.88
CA PRO A 121 -21.13 23.80 -4.50
C PRO A 121 -22.40 24.44 -5.07
N ASP A 122 -23.01 23.82 -6.09
CA ASP A 122 -24.31 24.17 -6.68
C ASP A 122 -25.51 23.68 -5.85
N THR A 123 -25.29 23.11 -4.66
CA THR A 123 -26.34 22.51 -3.82
C THR A 123 -26.26 22.93 -2.34
N ASN A 124 -27.36 22.72 -1.59
CA ASN A 124 -27.44 22.84 -0.13
C ASN A 124 -27.47 21.47 0.57
N TYR A 125 -27.05 20.41 -0.13
CA TYR A 125 -26.95 19.06 0.41
C TYR A 125 -25.57 18.46 0.16
N LEU A 126 -25.29 17.38 0.86
CA LEU A 126 -24.17 16.48 0.56
C LEU A 126 -24.64 15.02 0.61
N ARG A 127 -23.89 14.16 -0.07
CA ARG A 127 -24.14 12.73 -0.18
C ARG A 127 -23.01 11.95 0.47
N TYR A 128 -23.35 11.00 1.34
CA TYR A 128 -22.48 9.91 1.71
C TYR A 128 -22.70 8.72 0.78
N PHE A 129 -21.62 8.08 0.35
CA PHE A 129 -21.60 6.75 -0.23
C PHE A 129 -20.71 5.89 0.70
N ASP A 130 -21.36 5.09 1.54
CA ASP A 130 -20.68 4.22 2.50
C ASP A 130 -20.77 2.78 2.01
N SER A 131 -19.64 2.22 1.58
CA SER A 131 -19.54 0.87 1.03
C SER A 131 -18.95 -0.11 2.04
N PHE A 132 -19.58 -1.28 2.15
CA PHE A 132 -19.28 -2.33 3.11
C PHE A 132 -18.96 -3.59 2.30
N THR A 133 -17.70 -4.02 2.34
CA THR A 133 -17.23 -5.23 1.66
C THR A 133 -16.84 -6.28 2.67
N ASN A 134 -17.43 -7.47 2.60
CA ASN A 134 -17.03 -8.59 3.42
C ASN A 134 -15.76 -9.24 2.85
N ALA A 135 -14.63 -9.00 3.50
CA ALA A 135 -13.33 -9.61 3.17
C ALA A 135 -13.10 -10.95 3.90
N GLY A 136 -14.08 -11.42 4.68
CA GLY A 136 -14.08 -12.72 5.34
C GLY A 136 -14.47 -13.86 4.39
N ASP A 137 -14.28 -15.08 4.88
CA ASP A 137 -14.60 -16.35 4.23
C ASP A 137 -16.04 -16.85 4.49
N GLU A 138 -16.75 -16.18 5.38
CA GLU A 138 -18.11 -16.52 5.83
C GLU A 138 -19.06 -15.32 5.70
N GLU A 139 -20.37 -15.60 5.68
CA GLU A 139 -21.40 -14.55 5.75
C GLU A 139 -21.27 -13.70 7.03
N ARG A 140 -21.54 -12.39 6.88
CA ARG A 140 -21.58 -11.41 7.96
C ARG A 140 -22.91 -10.64 7.93
N ARG A 141 -23.55 -10.51 9.08
CA ARG A 141 -24.70 -9.61 9.28
C ARG A 141 -24.21 -8.34 9.97
N LEU A 142 -24.44 -7.21 9.33
CA LEU A 142 -24.02 -5.89 9.76
C LEU A 142 -25.24 -5.13 10.26
N GLU A 143 -25.09 -4.46 11.39
CA GLU A 143 -25.93 -3.33 11.79
C GLU A 143 -25.05 -2.07 11.72
N ILE A 144 -25.51 -1.08 10.97
CA ILE A 144 -24.74 0.13 10.63
C ILE A 144 -25.54 1.33 11.13
N ALA A 145 -25.04 2.02 12.13
CA ALA A 145 -25.64 3.24 12.64
C ALA A 145 -24.97 4.45 11.98
N TRP A 146 -25.74 5.21 11.20
CA TRP A 146 -25.30 6.46 10.57
C TRP A 146 -26.05 7.65 11.19
N GLY A 147 -25.34 8.69 11.63
CA GLY A 147 -25.98 9.84 12.29
C GLY A 147 -25.03 10.71 13.11
N GLY A 148 -25.54 11.40 14.13
CA GLY A 148 -24.78 12.29 15.00
C GLY A 148 -25.60 13.46 15.53
N ALA A 149 -24.92 14.56 15.88
CA ALA A 149 -25.49 15.75 16.49
C ALA A 149 -26.23 16.66 15.48
N VAL A 150 -27.54 16.81 15.66
CA VAL A 150 -28.35 17.89 15.07
C VAL A 150 -28.46 19.06 16.04
N GLY A 151 -27.63 20.07 15.83
CA GLY A 151 -27.53 21.27 16.67
C GLY A 151 -26.53 21.16 17.83
N ALA A 152 -26.65 22.09 18.79
CA ALA A 152 -25.81 22.15 19.99
C ALA A 152 -26.65 22.49 21.23
N TYR A 153 -26.54 21.68 22.29
CA TYR A 153 -27.41 21.77 23.48
C TYR A 153 -27.29 23.10 24.23
N ASP A 154 -26.06 23.61 24.39
CA ASP A 154 -25.80 24.84 25.15
C ASP A 154 -26.23 26.14 24.43
N GLU A 155 -26.44 26.09 23.11
CA GLU A 155 -26.73 27.27 22.27
C GLU A 155 -28.17 27.35 21.72
N GLY A 156 -28.95 26.27 21.80
CA GLY A 156 -30.34 26.22 21.32
C GLY A 156 -31.36 25.66 22.33
N GLY A 157 -32.57 25.38 21.85
CA GLY A 157 -33.57 24.57 22.54
C GLY A 157 -33.43 23.08 22.21
N LEU A 158 -34.40 22.26 22.62
CA LEU A 158 -34.43 20.84 22.27
C LEU A 158 -34.58 20.65 20.74
N ALA A 159 -33.87 19.65 20.21
CA ALA A 159 -34.05 19.15 18.85
C ALA A 159 -35.36 18.34 18.74
N ALA A 160 -36.05 18.46 17.61
CA ALA A 160 -37.35 17.83 17.38
C ALA A 160 -37.52 17.34 15.93
N VAL A 161 -38.37 16.33 15.74
CA VAL A 161 -38.73 15.78 14.42
C VAL A 161 -39.80 16.66 13.78
N ALA A 162 -39.41 17.52 12.84
CA ALA A 162 -40.31 18.45 12.16
C ALA A 162 -41.22 17.75 11.13
N ALA A 163 -40.66 16.78 10.40
CA ALA A 163 -41.36 15.96 9.42
C ALA A 163 -40.68 14.59 9.23
N THR A 164 -41.49 13.58 8.92
CA THR A 164 -41.07 12.26 8.44
C THR A 164 -41.66 12.04 7.04
N SER A 165 -41.24 10.98 6.35
CA SER A 165 -41.78 10.64 5.04
C SER A 165 -43.16 9.99 5.11
N SER A 166 -43.48 9.32 6.23
CA SER A 166 -44.84 8.89 6.61
C SER A 166 -45.76 10.08 6.94
N GLY A 167 -45.20 11.16 7.48
CA GLY A 167 -45.91 12.38 7.88
C GLY A 167 -46.43 12.38 9.33
N ASP A 168 -46.27 11.28 10.07
CA ASP A 168 -46.68 11.13 11.49
C ASP A 168 -45.69 11.75 12.50
N ARG A 169 -44.48 12.11 12.04
CA ARG A 169 -43.35 12.62 12.85
C ARG A 169 -42.74 11.61 13.84
N GLN A 170 -42.98 10.31 13.65
CA GLN A 170 -42.30 9.25 14.38
C GLN A 170 -41.26 8.60 13.47
N ILE A 171 -39.99 8.54 13.90
CA ILE A 171 -38.94 7.91 13.10
C ILE A 171 -39.09 6.40 13.17
N ASP A 172 -39.48 5.76 12.07
CA ASP A 172 -39.58 4.29 11.97
C ASP A 172 -38.82 3.69 10.77
N ALA A 173 -38.87 2.36 10.63
CA ALA A 173 -38.15 1.63 9.59
C ALA A 173 -38.74 1.75 8.16
N SER A 174 -39.92 2.37 8.02
CA SER A 174 -40.53 2.70 6.74
C SER A 174 -40.08 4.06 6.19
N ASP A 175 -39.43 4.89 7.03
CA ASP A 175 -39.04 6.23 6.63
C ASP A 175 -37.92 6.29 5.59
N THR A 176 -38.18 7.09 4.56
CA THR A 176 -37.25 7.38 3.45
C THR A 176 -36.46 8.67 3.68
N PHE A 177 -36.99 9.59 4.49
CA PHE A 177 -36.30 10.78 4.99
C PHE A 177 -36.87 11.23 6.34
N VAL A 178 -36.07 11.96 7.11
CA VAL A 178 -36.48 12.63 8.35
C VAL A 178 -35.98 14.06 8.34
N THR A 179 -36.81 15.03 8.70
CA THR A 179 -36.45 16.44 8.86
C THR A 179 -36.43 16.78 10.35
N MET A 180 -35.27 17.23 10.84
CA MET A 180 -35.02 17.68 12.20
C MET A 180 -34.98 19.20 12.26
N MET A 181 -35.27 19.78 13.42
CA MET A 181 -35.07 21.21 13.69
C MET A 181 -34.64 21.43 15.14
N GLN A 182 -33.85 22.48 15.39
CA GLN A 182 -33.52 22.93 16.74
C GLN A 182 -34.15 24.31 17.01
N ASN A 183 -35.00 24.38 18.03
CA ASN A 183 -35.72 25.60 18.37
C ASN A 183 -34.80 26.69 18.92
N ALA A 184 -35.23 27.95 18.79
CA ALA A 184 -34.61 29.04 19.52
C ALA A 184 -34.81 28.92 21.04
N LYS A 185 -33.91 29.53 21.82
CA LYS A 185 -34.02 29.55 23.28
C LYS A 185 -35.35 30.21 23.71
N ARG A 186 -36.05 29.58 24.67
CA ARG A 186 -37.31 30.04 25.30
C ARG A 186 -38.57 30.01 24.39
N VAL A 187 -38.54 29.25 23.29
CA VAL A 187 -39.78 28.92 22.55
C VAL A 187 -40.70 28.05 23.42
N ALA A 188 -41.98 28.44 23.55
CA ALA A 188 -42.95 27.77 24.42
C ALA A 188 -43.51 26.45 23.86
N ASP A 189 -43.58 26.32 22.53
CA ASP A 189 -43.95 25.09 21.83
C ASP A 189 -42.84 24.74 20.83
N PRO A 190 -41.99 23.73 21.12
CA PRO A 190 -40.87 23.34 20.26
C PRO A 190 -41.30 22.71 18.92
N MET A 191 -42.60 22.62 18.62
CA MET A 191 -43.15 22.17 17.35
C MET A 191 -43.69 23.31 16.48
N ARG A 192 -43.66 24.56 16.96
CA ARG A 192 -44.29 25.73 16.31
C ARG A 192 -43.46 27.02 16.32
N GLY A 193 -42.28 27.02 16.93
CA GLY A 193 -41.34 28.14 16.86
C GLY A 193 -40.46 28.11 15.61
N PRO A 194 -39.84 29.26 15.25
CA PRO A 194 -38.82 29.31 14.19
C PRO A 194 -37.54 28.57 14.60
N SER A 195 -36.84 28.00 13.60
CA SER A 195 -35.58 27.28 13.82
C SER A 195 -34.48 28.25 14.27
N GLY A 196 -33.95 28.03 15.47
CA GLY A 196 -32.91 28.87 16.07
C GLY A 196 -31.56 28.63 15.40
N HIS A 197 -31.15 27.37 15.37
CA HIS A 197 -30.17 26.86 14.43
C HIS A 197 -30.95 26.16 13.30
N GLY A 198 -30.51 26.30 12.05
CA GLY A 198 -31.34 25.97 10.87
C GLY A 198 -31.83 24.50 10.83
N PRO A 199 -32.91 24.20 10.12
CA PRO A 199 -33.42 22.84 10.03
C PRO A 199 -32.50 21.97 9.16
N SER A 200 -32.58 20.66 9.36
CA SER A 200 -31.83 19.66 8.60
C SER A 200 -32.74 18.55 8.12
N ALA A 201 -32.42 17.93 6.98
CA ALA A 201 -33.04 16.66 6.60
C ALA A 201 -32.01 15.59 6.27
N HIS A 202 -32.33 14.37 6.69
CA HIS A 202 -31.53 13.17 6.51
C HIS A 202 -32.31 12.24 5.59
N VAL A 203 -31.75 11.92 4.42
CA VAL A 203 -32.37 11.03 3.43
C VAL A 203 -31.73 9.65 3.55
N LEU A 204 -32.58 8.64 3.77
CA LEU A 204 -32.18 7.32 4.26
C LEU A 204 -32.21 6.23 3.18
N GLY A 205 -33.01 6.42 2.13
CA GLY A 205 -33.18 5.45 1.04
C GLY A 205 -34.63 5.25 0.65
N THR A 206 -34.88 4.32 -0.28
CA THR A 206 -36.21 3.88 -0.73
C THR A 206 -36.45 2.38 -0.56
N ALA A 207 -35.42 1.58 -0.31
CA ALA A 207 -35.55 0.13 -0.16
C ALA A 207 -36.03 -0.26 1.24
N ARG A 208 -37.23 -0.85 1.33
CA ARG A 208 -37.82 -1.35 2.58
C ARG A 208 -36.96 -2.44 3.21
N GLY A 209 -36.86 -2.44 4.53
CA GLY A 209 -36.15 -3.44 5.32
C GLY A 209 -34.62 -3.27 5.38
N VAL A 210 -34.06 -2.29 4.66
CA VAL A 210 -32.64 -1.91 4.80
C VAL A 210 -32.45 -1.01 6.02
N LEU A 211 -33.33 -0.03 6.23
CA LEU A 211 -33.47 0.66 7.52
C LEU A 211 -34.20 -0.25 8.52
N ALA A 212 -33.69 -0.35 9.75
CA ALA A 212 -34.20 -1.26 10.77
C ALA A 212 -34.78 -0.55 12.00
N ARG A 213 -34.18 0.56 12.45
CA ARG A 213 -34.63 1.39 13.58
C ARG A 213 -33.88 2.72 13.65
N SER A 214 -34.36 3.64 14.48
CA SER A 214 -33.56 4.73 15.05
C SER A 214 -32.90 4.31 16.37
N GLY A 215 -31.76 4.93 16.68
CA GLY A 215 -30.96 4.69 17.88
C GLY A 215 -30.30 5.98 18.39
N ASP A 216 -29.77 5.96 19.60
CA ASP A 216 -28.98 7.06 20.15
C ASP A 216 -27.52 6.97 19.67
N MET A 217 -27.02 8.00 18.97
CA MET A 217 -25.65 8.00 18.43
C MET A 217 -24.57 8.29 19.48
N TYR A 218 -24.93 8.97 20.57
CA TYR A 218 -24.05 9.30 21.69
C TYR A 218 -23.84 8.07 22.59
N ALA A 219 -24.92 7.36 22.90
CA ALA A 219 -24.91 6.07 23.58
C ALA A 219 -24.68 4.90 22.58
N ASN A 220 -25.17 3.68 22.86
CA ASN A 220 -25.03 2.55 21.94
C ASN A 220 -26.27 2.49 21.00
N PRO A 221 -26.20 2.95 19.74
CA PRO A 221 -27.36 3.01 18.84
C PRO A 221 -27.94 1.63 18.49
N PHE A 222 -27.20 0.55 18.79
CA PHE A 222 -27.66 -0.81 18.57
C PHE A 222 -28.55 -1.34 19.71
N GLU A 223 -28.52 -0.71 20.88
CA GLU A 223 -29.26 -1.12 22.09
C GLU A 223 -30.19 0.01 22.58
N ASP A 224 -29.69 1.25 22.60
CA ASP A 224 -30.39 2.46 23.03
C ASP A 224 -31.21 3.09 21.89
N ARG A 225 -32.51 3.32 22.13
CA ARG A 225 -33.41 3.96 21.16
C ARG A 225 -33.39 5.48 21.29
N TYR A 226 -33.34 6.17 20.16
CA TYR A 226 -33.64 7.61 20.09
C TYR A 226 -35.05 7.91 20.64
N PRO A 227 -35.28 9.00 21.42
CA PRO A 227 -34.37 10.12 21.72
C PRO A 227 -33.33 9.90 22.84
N GLY A 228 -33.27 8.71 23.45
CA GLY A 228 -32.14 8.28 24.28
C GLY A 228 -31.73 9.21 25.42
N PHE A 229 -30.41 9.35 25.60
CA PHE A 229 -29.73 10.18 26.59
C PHE A 229 -29.60 11.64 26.13
N ASP A 230 -29.44 11.90 24.83
CA ASP A 230 -29.42 13.24 24.26
C ASP A 230 -30.26 13.30 22.96
N PRO A 231 -31.38 14.05 22.94
CA PRO A 231 -32.23 14.19 21.76
C PRO A 231 -31.57 14.92 20.59
N ALA A 232 -30.38 15.53 20.76
CA ALA A 232 -29.60 16.03 19.64
C ALA A 232 -28.89 14.90 18.85
N HIS A 233 -28.67 13.71 19.42
CA HIS A 233 -27.81 12.67 18.86
C HIS A 233 -28.59 11.51 18.23
N VAL A 234 -29.15 11.73 17.04
CA VAL A 234 -29.91 10.71 16.30
C VAL A 234 -29.01 9.79 15.47
N ALA A 235 -29.27 8.48 15.52
CA ALA A 235 -28.71 7.48 14.62
C ALA A 235 -29.80 6.75 13.82
N TYR A 236 -29.51 6.43 12.57
CA TYR A 236 -30.31 5.58 11.69
C TYR A 236 -29.59 4.23 11.53
N VAL A 237 -30.21 3.16 12.02
CA VAL A 237 -29.59 1.83 12.03
C VAL A 237 -30.09 1.03 10.83
N PHE A 238 -29.19 0.80 9.88
CA PHE A 238 -29.39 -0.06 8.72
C PHE A 238 -28.94 -1.49 9.02
N THR A 239 -29.60 -2.49 8.42
CA THR A 239 -29.15 -3.90 8.45
C THR A 239 -28.75 -4.36 7.05
N LEU A 240 -27.54 -4.91 6.92
CA LEU A 240 -27.08 -5.56 5.69
C LEU A 240 -26.62 -6.99 6.01
N THR A 241 -26.85 -7.93 5.09
CA THR A 241 -26.18 -9.23 5.08
C THR A 241 -25.22 -9.26 3.90
N LEU A 242 -23.99 -9.71 4.13
CA LEU A 242 -22.92 -9.78 3.13
C LEU A 242 -22.35 -11.20 3.04
N GLY A 243 -22.45 -11.83 1.88
CA GLY A 243 -21.69 -13.05 1.57
C GLY A 243 -20.18 -12.76 1.43
N PRO A 244 -19.32 -13.80 1.43
CA PRO A 244 -17.88 -13.64 1.21
C PRO A 244 -17.58 -12.90 -0.11
N GLY A 245 -16.75 -11.86 -0.05
CA GLY A 245 -16.42 -11.01 -1.21
C GLY A 245 -17.56 -10.10 -1.69
N GLU A 246 -18.73 -10.12 -1.07
CA GLU A 246 -19.84 -9.25 -1.45
C GLU A 246 -19.61 -7.81 -0.95
N THR A 247 -19.89 -6.83 -1.81
CA THR A 247 -19.94 -5.40 -1.46
C THR A 247 -21.38 -4.90 -1.59
N LYS A 248 -21.89 -4.26 -0.53
CA LYS A 248 -23.11 -3.43 -0.58
C LYS A 248 -22.77 -2.04 -0.09
N ALA A 249 -23.49 -1.03 -0.59
CA ALA A 249 -23.32 0.35 -0.21
C ALA A 249 -24.63 0.97 0.27
N LEU A 250 -24.53 1.91 1.19
CA LEU A 250 -25.61 2.81 1.59
C LEU A 250 -25.32 4.19 0.98
N VAL A 251 -26.35 4.79 0.37
CA VAL A 251 -26.30 6.17 -0.09
C VAL A 251 -27.29 7.00 0.70
N THR A 252 -26.77 7.84 1.59
CA THR A 252 -27.55 8.75 2.41
C THR A 252 -27.23 10.19 2.04
N PHE A 253 -28.16 11.10 2.27
CA PHE A 253 -27.96 12.53 2.03
C PHE A 253 -28.23 13.34 3.28
N VAL A 254 -27.52 14.45 3.41
CA VAL A 254 -27.77 15.47 4.42
C VAL A 254 -28.09 16.77 3.71
N VAL A 255 -29.26 17.33 3.97
CA VAL A 255 -29.69 18.65 3.51
C VAL A 255 -29.62 19.61 4.69
N LYS A 256 -29.08 20.81 4.50
CA LYS A 256 -29.16 21.90 5.48
C LYS A 256 -30.10 23.01 5.02
N GLY A 257 -30.69 23.69 6.01
CA GLY A 257 -31.40 24.95 5.85
C GLY A 257 -30.79 26.05 6.71
N LEU A 258 -31.17 27.28 6.41
CA LEU A 258 -30.77 28.49 7.13
C LEU A 258 -31.49 28.64 8.49
N SER A 259 -30.95 29.44 9.40
CA SER A 259 -31.70 29.87 10.59
C SER A 259 -32.81 30.84 10.19
N GLU A 260 -33.98 30.71 10.81
CA GLU A 260 -35.12 31.60 10.58
C GLU A 260 -35.02 32.88 11.45
N LEU A 261 -33.97 33.01 12.28
CA LEU A 261 -33.74 34.14 13.19
C LEU A 261 -32.35 34.79 13.04
N TYR A 262 -31.39 34.19 12.33
CA TYR A 262 -30.03 34.69 12.19
C TYR A 262 -29.47 34.60 10.76
N ASP A 263 -29.00 35.73 10.18
CA ASP A 263 -28.38 35.74 8.85
C ASP A 263 -26.87 35.65 8.96
N ALA A 264 -26.36 34.44 8.71
CA ALA A 264 -24.94 34.12 8.75
C ALA A 264 -24.06 34.99 7.82
N ARG A 265 -24.63 35.63 6.79
CA ARG A 265 -23.90 36.48 5.82
C ARG A 265 -23.69 37.90 6.32
N THR A 266 -24.51 38.38 7.25
CA THR A 266 -24.42 39.74 7.82
C THR A 266 -23.99 39.75 9.29
N GLN A 267 -23.87 38.58 9.90
CA GLN A 267 -23.59 38.35 11.33
C GLN A 267 -24.59 39.00 12.31
N GLY A 268 -25.71 39.52 11.80
CA GLY A 268 -26.78 40.14 12.58
C GLY A 268 -27.96 39.21 12.80
N ALA A 269 -28.75 39.50 13.84
CA ALA A 269 -30.10 38.96 13.96
C ALA A 269 -30.91 39.37 12.72
N VAL A 270 -31.66 38.43 12.13
CA VAL A 270 -32.64 38.79 11.10
C VAL A 270 -33.71 39.60 11.80
N ARG A 271 -33.97 40.84 11.35
CA ARG A 271 -35.29 41.43 11.57
C ARG A 271 -36.27 40.51 10.87
N ILE A 272 -36.94 39.63 11.62
CA ILE A 272 -37.88 38.57 11.18
C ILE A 272 -38.51 38.99 9.85
N ARG A 273 -37.90 38.54 8.75
CA ARG A 273 -38.21 39.08 7.42
C ARG A 273 -39.12 38.09 6.75
N ASP A 274 -40.40 38.42 6.87
CA ASP A 274 -41.51 37.87 6.10
C ASP A 274 -41.98 36.47 6.50
N GLY A 275 -42.61 36.37 7.70
CA GLY A 275 -43.71 35.41 7.94
C GLY A 275 -43.71 34.66 9.28
N ILE A 276 -44.92 34.46 9.85
CA ILE A 276 -45.25 33.52 10.96
C ILE A 276 -44.66 33.96 12.34
N VAL A 277 -45.29 34.80 13.18
CA VAL A 277 -46.63 34.78 13.80
C VAL A 277 -47.01 36.21 14.26
N SER A 278 -48.30 36.51 14.41
CA SER A 278 -48.90 37.81 14.76
C SER A 278 -48.33 38.54 16.00
N ASP A 279 -48.49 39.88 16.01
CA ASP A 279 -48.09 40.87 17.05
C ASP A 279 -48.76 40.73 18.44
N ARG A 280 -49.15 39.54 18.87
CA ARG A 280 -49.76 39.29 20.19
C ARG A 280 -49.04 38.17 20.93
N PRO A 281 -48.41 38.45 22.08
CA PRO A 281 -47.87 37.39 22.91
C PRO A 281 -49.02 36.58 23.55
N ASN A 282 -49.02 35.28 23.31
CA ASN A 282 -49.88 34.26 23.94
C ASN A 282 -51.41 34.52 23.92
N ALA A 283 -52.08 34.01 22.88
CA ALA A 283 -53.46 33.54 23.01
C ALA A 283 -53.66 32.26 22.18
N ALA A 284 -54.18 31.22 22.81
CA ALA A 284 -54.38 29.85 22.32
C ALA A 284 -55.03 29.73 20.91
N ALA A 285 -54.20 29.77 19.87
CA ALA A 285 -54.60 29.43 18.50
C ALA A 285 -54.14 28.01 18.14
N PRO A 286 -55.00 27.15 17.55
CA PRO A 286 -54.58 25.85 17.03
C PRO A 286 -53.87 26.04 15.68
N VAL A 287 -52.54 25.83 15.66
CA VAL A 287 -51.72 26.05 14.45
C VAL A 287 -51.13 24.74 13.92
N SER A 288 -51.28 24.53 12.62
CA SER A 288 -50.87 23.34 11.86
C SER A 288 -49.44 23.47 11.29
N VAL A 289 -49.07 22.48 10.47
CA VAL A 289 -47.85 22.35 9.64
C VAL A 289 -47.24 23.71 9.19
N PRO A 290 -45.88 23.85 9.16
CA PRO A 290 -45.23 25.08 8.68
C PRO A 290 -45.78 25.57 7.34
N ALA A 291 -46.06 26.87 7.25
CA ALA A 291 -46.65 27.45 6.04
C ALA A 291 -45.71 27.31 4.83
N ALA A 292 -46.29 27.23 3.63
CA ALA A 292 -45.53 27.13 2.39
C ALA A 292 -44.56 28.32 2.26
N GLY A 293 -43.26 28.03 2.20
CA GLY A 293 -42.18 29.04 2.13
C GLY A 293 -41.24 29.07 3.35
N SER A 294 -41.55 28.37 4.45
CA SER A 294 -40.62 28.21 5.58
C SER A 294 -39.36 27.42 5.20
N GLU A 295 -38.30 27.55 6.00
CA GLU A 295 -37.05 26.85 5.70
C GLU A 295 -37.18 25.34 5.93
N ILE A 296 -37.96 24.95 6.96
CA ILE A 296 -38.34 23.55 7.21
C ILE A 296 -39.02 22.95 5.97
N ALA A 297 -39.94 23.69 5.33
CA ALA A 297 -40.62 23.23 4.12
C ALA A 297 -39.67 23.12 2.92
N ARG A 298 -38.73 24.06 2.74
CA ARG A 298 -37.69 23.99 1.69
C ARG A 298 -36.78 22.76 1.86
N VAL A 299 -36.26 22.54 3.06
CA VAL A 299 -35.42 21.39 3.40
C VAL A 299 -36.18 20.06 3.25
N THR A 300 -37.44 20.01 3.67
CA THR A 300 -38.33 18.85 3.47
C THR A 300 -38.55 18.53 1.99
N GLU A 301 -38.77 19.53 1.13
CA GLU A 301 -38.98 19.28 -0.29
C GLU A 301 -37.70 18.90 -1.04
N ALA A 302 -36.54 19.43 -0.64
CA ALA A 302 -35.24 18.96 -1.11
C ALA A 302 -35.00 17.48 -0.72
N ALA A 303 -35.38 17.08 0.50
CA ALA A 303 -35.33 15.67 0.92
C ALA A 303 -36.25 14.78 0.06
N ARG A 304 -37.50 15.20 -0.17
CA ARG A 304 -38.44 14.49 -1.08
C ARG A 304 -37.93 14.41 -2.52
N MET A 305 -37.29 15.46 -3.03
CA MET A 305 -36.66 15.47 -4.35
C MET A 305 -35.56 14.40 -4.41
N LEU A 306 -34.67 14.36 -3.43
CA LEU A 306 -33.61 13.35 -3.35
C LEU A 306 -34.19 11.93 -3.23
N VAL A 307 -35.28 11.72 -2.48
CA VAL A 307 -36.01 10.43 -2.41
C VAL A 307 -36.61 10.01 -3.77
N ARG A 308 -37.07 10.94 -4.60
CA ARG A 308 -37.60 10.65 -5.94
C ARG A 308 -36.50 10.44 -6.97
N SER A 309 -35.39 11.17 -6.86
CA SER A 309 -34.28 11.16 -7.81
C SER A 309 -32.96 11.45 -7.08
N PRO A 310 -32.25 10.41 -6.59
CA PRO A 310 -31.01 10.59 -5.85
C PRO A 310 -29.91 11.16 -6.74
N ASP A 311 -29.11 12.09 -6.22
CA ASP A 311 -27.93 12.55 -6.95
C ASP A 311 -26.86 11.45 -6.98
N VAL A 312 -26.74 10.75 -8.11
CA VAL A 312 -25.72 9.73 -8.39
C VAL A 312 -24.55 10.27 -9.22
N ARG A 313 -24.42 11.60 -9.39
CA ARG A 313 -23.28 12.23 -10.10
C ARG A 313 -21.95 11.77 -9.48
N GLY A 314 -20.97 11.52 -10.34
CA GLY A 314 -19.64 11.03 -9.95
C GLY A 314 -19.58 9.57 -9.46
N LEU A 315 -20.68 8.81 -9.39
CA LEU A 315 -20.63 7.36 -9.11
C LEU A 315 -20.47 6.57 -10.41
N THR A 316 -19.54 5.62 -10.41
CA THR A 316 -19.39 4.65 -11.50
C THR A 316 -20.57 3.66 -11.56
N PRO A 317 -20.81 2.99 -12.70
CA PRO A 317 -21.85 1.96 -12.79
C PRO A 317 -21.69 0.83 -11.77
N LEU A 318 -20.45 0.49 -11.38
CA LEU A 318 -20.19 -0.50 -10.33
C LEU A 318 -20.64 0.00 -8.95
N GLN A 319 -20.26 1.22 -8.57
CA GLN A 319 -20.71 1.85 -7.33
C GLN A 319 -22.24 1.99 -7.29
N GLN A 320 -22.86 2.40 -8.39
CA GLN A 320 -24.31 2.45 -8.52
C GLN A 320 -24.97 1.07 -8.33
N SER A 321 -24.37 0.00 -8.86
CA SER A 321 -24.88 -1.37 -8.70
C SER A 321 -24.74 -1.95 -7.29
N GLN A 322 -23.89 -1.35 -6.44
CA GLN A 322 -23.69 -1.76 -5.05
C GLN A 322 -24.70 -1.12 -4.08
N ILE A 323 -25.42 -0.08 -4.50
CA ILE A 323 -26.35 0.65 -3.64
C ILE A 323 -27.51 -0.27 -3.23
N ALA A 324 -27.60 -0.57 -1.93
CA ALA A 324 -28.59 -1.48 -1.37
C ALA A 324 -29.86 -0.76 -0.89
N ASN A 325 -29.75 0.50 -0.45
CA ASN A 325 -30.89 1.27 0.05
C ASN A 325 -31.69 1.99 -1.06
N TRP A 326 -31.38 1.76 -2.34
CA TRP A 326 -32.05 2.38 -3.49
C TRP A 326 -32.24 1.44 -4.67
N SER A 327 -33.30 1.62 -5.43
CA SER A 327 -33.47 0.98 -6.74
C SER A 327 -32.91 1.86 -7.86
N VAL A 328 -31.65 1.63 -8.24
CA VAL A 328 -31.02 2.26 -9.41
C VAL A 328 -31.10 1.31 -10.62
N PRO A 329 -31.42 1.77 -11.85
CA PRO A 329 -31.53 0.91 -13.02
C PRO A 329 -30.27 0.06 -13.26
N ARG A 330 -30.44 -1.25 -13.22
CA ARG A 330 -29.33 -2.21 -13.24
C ARG A 330 -28.81 -2.44 -14.66
N ALA A 331 -27.69 -1.83 -14.99
CA ALA A 331 -26.83 -2.34 -16.07
C ALA A 331 -26.26 -3.71 -15.65
N ALA A 332 -26.32 -4.71 -16.53
CA ALA A 332 -25.53 -5.92 -16.36
C ALA A 332 -24.05 -5.61 -16.58
N ARG A 333 -23.16 -6.27 -15.83
CA ARG A 333 -21.71 -6.19 -16.09
C ARG A 333 -21.06 -7.58 -15.95
N PRO A 334 -20.11 -7.97 -16.83
CA PRO A 334 -19.37 -9.22 -16.71
C PRO A 334 -18.42 -9.19 -15.50
N PRO A 335 -17.80 -10.32 -15.11
CA PRO A 335 -16.77 -10.31 -14.08
C PRO A 335 -15.59 -9.41 -14.48
N ALA A 336 -15.10 -8.61 -13.54
CA ALA A 336 -13.86 -7.87 -13.72
C ALA A 336 -12.66 -8.83 -13.65
N PHE A 337 -11.69 -8.63 -14.55
CA PHE A 337 -10.43 -9.36 -14.54
C PHE A 337 -9.65 -9.05 -13.25
N THR A 338 -9.17 -10.09 -12.55
CA THR A 338 -8.36 -9.97 -11.32
C THR A 338 -6.92 -10.42 -11.54
N VAL A 339 -5.97 -9.69 -10.93
CA VAL A 339 -4.52 -9.95 -10.99
C VAL A 339 -4.00 -10.89 -9.88
N VAL A 340 -4.85 -11.24 -8.91
CA VAL A 340 -4.45 -12.01 -7.71
C VAL A 340 -3.97 -13.41 -8.12
N GLU A 341 -2.75 -13.74 -7.70
CA GLU A 341 -2.02 -14.97 -8.07
C GLU A 341 -2.02 -15.33 -9.57
N LYS A 342 -2.23 -14.34 -10.46
CA LYS A 342 -2.05 -14.54 -11.89
C LYS A 342 -0.57 -14.62 -12.24
N THR A 343 -0.23 -15.49 -13.19
CA THR A 343 1.07 -15.53 -13.86
C THR A 343 1.14 -14.48 -14.97
N VAL A 344 2.35 -14.11 -15.40
CA VAL A 344 2.55 -13.21 -16.57
C VAL A 344 1.77 -13.71 -17.79
N GLU A 345 1.83 -15.03 -18.02
CA GLU A 345 1.17 -15.72 -19.13
C GLU A 345 -0.35 -15.60 -19.07
N GLN A 346 -0.97 -15.79 -17.89
CA GLN A 346 -2.43 -15.62 -17.72
C GLN A 346 -2.91 -14.19 -17.94
N ILE A 347 -2.10 -13.18 -17.59
CA ILE A 347 -2.42 -11.77 -17.85
C ILE A 347 -2.28 -11.46 -19.35
N GLN A 348 -1.23 -11.95 -20.01
CA GLN A 348 -1.05 -11.83 -21.47
C GLN A 348 -2.21 -12.46 -22.25
N ASP A 349 -2.61 -13.67 -21.87
CA ASP A 349 -3.72 -14.41 -22.46
C ASP A 349 -5.05 -13.64 -22.39
N ALA A 350 -5.32 -13.01 -21.25
CA ALA A 350 -6.51 -12.19 -21.07
C ALA A 350 -6.49 -10.93 -21.95
N MET A 351 -5.33 -10.26 -22.05
CA MET A 351 -5.17 -9.11 -22.95
C MET A 351 -5.26 -9.51 -24.44
N ALA A 352 -4.68 -10.66 -24.82
CA ALA A 352 -4.69 -11.15 -26.19
C ALA A 352 -6.10 -11.54 -26.67
N ARG A 353 -6.94 -12.08 -25.77
CA ARG A 353 -8.35 -12.40 -26.05
C ARG A 353 -9.32 -11.22 -25.82
N GLY A 354 -8.82 -10.02 -25.52
CA GLY A 354 -9.65 -8.83 -25.29
C GLY A 354 -10.50 -8.88 -24.02
N ALA A 355 -10.17 -9.74 -23.06
CA ALA A 355 -10.88 -9.87 -21.78
C ALA A 355 -10.43 -8.84 -20.73
N THR A 356 -9.31 -8.15 -20.97
CA THR A 356 -8.77 -7.05 -20.16
C THR A 356 -7.82 -6.21 -21.01
N THR A 357 -7.37 -5.05 -20.51
CA THR A 357 -6.34 -4.20 -21.12
C THR A 357 -5.15 -4.01 -20.18
N SER A 358 -4.01 -3.53 -20.68
CA SER A 358 -2.88 -3.11 -19.84
C SER A 358 -3.31 -2.00 -18.87
N GLU A 359 -4.13 -1.04 -19.33
CA GLU A 359 -4.74 -0.04 -18.45
C GLU A 359 -5.53 -0.68 -17.30
N ASP A 360 -6.42 -1.65 -17.58
CA ASP A 360 -7.22 -2.32 -16.55
C ASP A 360 -6.35 -3.10 -15.56
N VAL A 361 -5.33 -3.82 -16.05
CA VAL A 361 -4.34 -4.53 -15.23
C VAL A 361 -3.64 -3.55 -14.29
N VAL A 362 -3.15 -2.41 -14.79
CA VAL A 362 -2.47 -1.38 -14.00
C VAL A 362 -3.43 -0.74 -12.99
N ARG A 363 -4.69 -0.49 -13.36
CA ARG A 363 -5.71 0.02 -12.45
C ARG A 363 -5.97 -0.93 -11.28
N GLU A 364 -6.09 -2.23 -11.53
CA GLU A 364 -6.27 -3.22 -10.46
C GLU A 364 -5.06 -3.25 -9.51
N TYR A 365 -3.83 -3.26 -10.02
CA TYR A 365 -2.65 -3.18 -9.13
C TYR A 365 -2.59 -1.87 -8.34
N LEU A 366 -2.94 -0.72 -8.92
CA LEU A 366 -3.03 0.56 -8.20
C LEU A 366 -4.14 0.54 -7.14
N THR A 367 -5.28 -0.08 -7.41
CA THR A 367 -6.36 -0.29 -6.44
C THR A 367 -5.90 -1.17 -5.27
N ARG A 368 -5.18 -2.26 -5.56
CA ARG A 368 -4.59 -3.13 -4.53
C ARG A 368 -3.51 -2.41 -3.72
N LEU A 369 -2.65 -1.61 -4.36
CA LEU A 369 -1.65 -0.78 -3.69
C LEU A 369 -2.28 0.20 -2.72
N SER A 370 -3.34 0.89 -3.14
CA SER A 370 -4.14 1.69 -2.19
C SER A 370 -4.66 0.80 -1.06
N ARG A 371 -5.37 -0.28 -1.38
CA ARG A 371 -6.06 -1.13 -0.38
C ARG A 371 -5.13 -1.77 0.65
N TYR A 372 -3.94 -2.26 0.29
CA TYR A 372 -3.10 -3.04 1.21
C TYR A 372 -1.73 -2.42 1.54
N ASP A 373 -1.09 -1.69 0.61
CA ASP A 373 0.24 -1.10 0.85
C ASP A 373 0.18 0.10 1.79
N ARG A 374 -0.79 0.98 1.52
CA ARG A 374 -0.97 2.24 2.23
C ARG A 374 -1.93 2.08 3.41
N ASN A 375 -3.03 1.36 3.20
CA ASN A 375 -4.24 1.57 4.00
C ASN A 375 -4.78 0.38 4.79
N GLY A 376 -4.54 -0.86 4.32
CA GLY A 376 -4.99 -2.07 5.00
C GLY A 376 -3.98 -2.52 6.06
N PRO A 377 -3.28 -3.68 5.90
CA PRO A 377 -2.14 -4.03 6.74
C PRO A 377 -0.99 -3.00 6.74
N SER A 378 -1.05 -1.99 5.87
CA SER A 378 -0.08 -0.89 5.73
C SER A 378 1.35 -1.39 5.59
N PHE A 379 1.55 -2.29 4.61
CA PHE A 379 2.84 -2.93 4.35
C PHE A 379 3.98 -1.94 4.10
N ARG A 380 3.70 -0.73 3.58
CA ARG A 380 4.72 0.28 3.22
C ARG A 380 5.80 -0.28 2.29
N ALA A 381 5.44 -1.23 1.45
CA ALA A 381 6.29 -1.94 0.52
C ALA A 381 6.64 -1.09 -0.72
N MET A 382 5.89 -0.03 -1.03
CA MET A 382 6.25 0.95 -2.07
C MET A 382 6.71 2.30 -1.49
N LEU A 383 7.75 2.87 -2.09
CA LEU A 383 8.23 4.24 -1.82
C LEU A 383 7.54 5.25 -2.75
N ALA A 384 7.50 4.99 -4.05
CA ALA A 384 6.91 5.88 -5.05
C ALA A 384 6.14 5.11 -6.12
N LEU A 385 5.18 5.77 -6.76
CA LEU A 385 4.44 5.25 -7.91
C LEU A 385 4.72 6.11 -9.14
N ASN A 386 4.69 5.51 -10.32
CA ASN A 386 4.87 6.22 -11.58
C ASN A 386 3.61 7.03 -11.91
N PRO A 387 3.66 8.38 -11.94
CA PRO A 387 2.50 9.20 -12.27
C PRO A 387 2.03 8.99 -13.72
N ARG A 388 2.86 8.41 -14.59
CA ARG A 388 2.50 8.06 -15.96
C ARG A 388 2.07 6.60 -16.14
N ALA A 389 2.00 5.76 -15.11
CA ALA A 389 1.75 4.32 -15.26
C ALA A 389 0.52 4.00 -16.16
N ILE A 390 -0.57 4.73 -15.99
CA ILE A 390 -1.79 4.60 -16.81
C ILE A 390 -1.58 5.08 -18.26
N ALA A 391 -0.81 6.13 -18.48
CA ALA A 391 -0.50 6.63 -19.82
C ALA A 391 0.46 5.70 -20.57
N ASP A 392 1.49 5.19 -19.87
CA ASP A 392 2.43 4.20 -20.38
C ASP A 392 1.68 2.89 -20.74
N ALA A 393 0.71 2.45 -19.90
CA ALA A 393 -0.15 1.30 -20.16
C ALA A 393 -1.03 1.47 -21.42
N ARG A 394 -1.71 2.62 -21.56
CA ARG A 394 -2.51 2.97 -22.76
C ARG A 394 -1.69 2.96 -24.04
N ALA A 395 -0.43 3.42 -23.99
CA ALA A 395 0.46 3.37 -25.15
C ALA A 395 0.76 1.92 -25.56
N LEU A 396 0.96 1.03 -24.59
CA LEU A 396 1.19 -0.40 -24.84
C LEU A 396 -0.09 -1.11 -25.35
N ASP A 397 -1.28 -0.71 -24.89
CA ASP A 397 -2.55 -1.18 -25.45
C ASP A 397 -2.73 -0.74 -26.91
N ALA A 398 -2.39 0.52 -27.23
CA ALA A 398 -2.41 1.02 -28.61
C ALA A 398 -1.39 0.29 -29.51
N GLU A 399 -0.22 -0.08 -28.99
CA GLU A 399 0.74 -0.93 -29.71
C GLU A 399 0.20 -2.35 -29.94
N ARG A 400 -0.44 -2.97 -28.94
CA ARG A 400 -1.08 -4.28 -29.06
C ARG A 400 -2.18 -4.25 -30.13
N ALA A 401 -3.04 -3.24 -30.10
CA ALA A 401 -4.09 -3.03 -31.11
C ALA A 401 -3.53 -2.83 -32.53
N ALA A 402 -2.32 -2.27 -32.65
CA ALA A 402 -1.59 -2.13 -33.91
C ALA A 402 -0.71 -3.36 -34.27
N GLY A 403 -0.89 -4.51 -33.60
CA GLY A 403 -0.16 -5.75 -33.86
C GLY A 403 1.30 -5.77 -33.37
N ARG A 404 1.74 -4.77 -32.59
CA ARG A 404 3.13 -4.62 -32.11
C ARG A 404 3.26 -5.08 -30.66
N VAL A 405 3.29 -6.39 -30.44
CA VAL A 405 3.52 -6.99 -29.11
C VAL A 405 5.01 -7.29 -28.90
N ARG A 406 5.61 -6.73 -27.85
CA ARG A 406 7.06 -6.79 -27.55
C ARG A 406 7.52 -8.08 -26.84
N GLY A 407 6.58 -8.92 -26.42
CA GLY A 407 6.82 -10.19 -25.73
C GLY A 407 5.99 -10.35 -24.46
N PRO A 408 6.35 -11.31 -23.57
CA PRO A 408 5.55 -11.68 -22.39
C PRO A 408 5.31 -10.53 -21.39
N PHE A 409 6.15 -9.50 -21.36
CA PHE A 409 5.97 -8.36 -20.46
C PHE A 409 5.20 -7.19 -21.06
N HIS A 410 4.70 -7.29 -22.30
CA HIS A 410 4.00 -6.20 -22.98
C HIS A 410 2.72 -5.80 -22.25
N GLY A 411 2.74 -4.66 -21.57
CA GLY A 411 1.63 -4.18 -20.73
C GLY A 411 1.60 -4.71 -19.29
N ILE A 412 2.64 -5.42 -18.84
CA ILE A 412 2.72 -5.99 -17.48
C ILE A 412 3.38 -4.99 -16.52
N PRO A 413 2.74 -4.64 -15.38
CA PRO A 413 3.32 -3.74 -14.40
C PRO A 413 4.31 -4.42 -13.44
N ILE A 414 5.47 -3.80 -13.31
CA ILE A 414 6.58 -4.24 -12.46
C ILE A 414 7.09 -3.09 -11.57
N ALA A 415 7.76 -3.41 -10.47
CA ALA A 415 8.45 -2.42 -9.64
C ALA A 415 9.96 -2.68 -9.54
N PHE A 416 10.69 -1.67 -9.07
CA PHE A 416 12.13 -1.75 -8.82
C PHE A 416 12.40 -1.23 -7.42
N LYS A 417 13.21 -1.94 -6.62
CA LYS A 417 13.75 -1.43 -5.36
C LYS A 417 14.34 -0.03 -5.55
N ASP A 418 14.14 0.86 -4.59
CA ASP A 418 14.46 2.29 -4.74
C ASP A 418 15.96 2.65 -4.74
N ASN A 419 16.85 1.65 -4.78
CA ASN A 419 18.26 1.80 -5.11
C ASN A 419 18.61 1.47 -6.57
N ILE A 420 17.63 1.09 -7.40
CA ILE A 420 17.80 0.79 -8.83
C ILE A 420 17.24 1.94 -9.66
N ASP A 421 18.00 2.46 -10.61
CA ASP A 421 17.58 3.58 -11.46
C ASP A 421 16.45 3.21 -12.42
N VAL A 422 15.41 4.06 -12.43
CA VAL A 422 14.30 4.02 -13.38
C VAL A 422 14.04 5.46 -13.83
N LEU A 423 14.27 5.74 -15.10
CA LEU A 423 14.10 7.06 -15.69
C LEU A 423 12.64 7.53 -15.55
N GLY A 424 12.47 8.74 -15.04
CA GLY A 424 11.18 9.36 -14.75
C GLY A 424 10.66 9.14 -13.33
N LEU A 425 11.35 8.35 -12.49
CA LEU A 425 11.01 8.10 -11.08
C LEU A 425 12.11 8.61 -10.14
N PRO A 426 11.82 8.84 -8.84
CA PRO A 426 12.87 8.91 -7.81
C PRO A 426 13.77 7.68 -7.81
N THR A 427 15.03 7.85 -7.39
CA THR A 427 15.87 6.79 -6.82
C THR A 427 16.50 7.38 -5.57
N THR A 428 15.84 7.25 -4.41
CA THR A 428 16.25 7.88 -3.15
C THR A 428 17.15 6.97 -2.30
N GLY A 429 17.18 5.67 -2.63
CA GLY A 429 17.79 4.65 -1.78
C GLY A 429 17.14 4.55 -0.40
N GLY A 430 15.92 5.07 -0.23
CA GLY A 430 15.23 5.16 1.06
C GLY A 430 15.70 6.31 1.96
N SER A 431 16.65 7.15 1.52
CA SER A 431 17.22 8.22 2.35
C SER A 431 16.62 9.59 2.07
N LEU A 432 16.35 10.36 3.13
CA LEU A 432 15.90 11.75 3.03
C LEU A 432 16.97 12.67 2.40
N ALA A 433 18.25 12.25 2.38
CA ALA A 433 19.32 12.95 1.69
C ALA A 433 19.16 12.96 0.16
N LEU A 434 18.42 11.99 -0.41
CA LEU A 434 18.21 11.83 -1.85
C LEU A 434 16.71 11.83 -2.24
N VAL A 435 15.81 12.37 -1.42
CA VAL A 435 14.36 12.40 -1.71
C VAL A 435 14.02 13.10 -3.04
N ASP A 436 14.79 14.13 -3.40
CA ASP A 436 14.65 14.88 -4.65
C ASP A 436 15.52 14.33 -5.80
N HIS A 437 16.32 13.29 -5.56
CA HIS A 437 17.18 12.70 -6.58
C HIS A 437 16.36 12.00 -7.67
N ARG A 438 16.66 12.31 -8.94
CA ARG A 438 16.08 11.70 -10.13
C ARG A 438 17.23 11.25 -11.04
N PRO A 439 17.28 9.96 -11.44
CA PRO A 439 18.37 9.45 -12.26
C PRO A 439 18.28 10.00 -13.68
N ARG A 440 19.45 10.21 -14.31
CA ARG A 440 19.56 10.73 -15.67
C ARG A 440 19.33 9.66 -16.75
N LEU A 441 19.45 8.39 -16.39
CA LEU A 441 19.37 7.22 -17.27
C LEU A 441 18.61 6.09 -16.56
N ASP A 442 17.97 5.20 -17.31
CA ASP A 442 17.51 3.91 -16.77
C ASP A 442 18.73 3.08 -16.31
N SER A 443 18.55 2.21 -15.30
CA SER A 443 19.45 1.07 -15.08
C SER A 443 19.36 0.08 -16.25
N ARG A 444 20.34 -0.81 -16.41
CA ARG A 444 20.29 -1.85 -17.47
C ARG A 444 19.04 -2.73 -17.38
N MET A 445 18.62 -3.02 -16.14
CA MET A 445 17.40 -3.78 -15.82
C MET A 445 16.14 -3.04 -16.27
N ALA A 446 16.00 -1.78 -15.87
CA ALA A 446 14.86 -0.95 -16.25
C ALA A 446 14.79 -0.77 -17.77
N ALA A 447 15.92 -0.51 -18.44
CA ALA A 447 16.01 -0.40 -19.88
C ALA A 447 15.59 -1.70 -20.60
N GLY A 448 16.08 -2.87 -20.14
CA GLY A 448 15.71 -4.18 -20.68
C GLY A 448 14.20 -4.46 -20.56
N MET A 449 13.62 -4.22 -19.39
CA MET A 449 12.19 -4.41 -19.18
C MET A 449 11.32 -3.37 -19.92
N ARG A 450 11.81 -2.14 -20.11
CA ARG A 450 11.14 -1.11 -20.95
C ARG A 450 11.13 -1.53 -22.42
N GLY A 451 12.25 -2.09 -22.90
CA GLY A 451 12.34 -2.73 -24.21
C GLY A 451 11.36 -3.89 -24.36
N ALA A 452 11.19 -4.72 -23.33
CA ALA A 452 10.23 -5.82 -23.27
C ALA A 452 8.75 -5.37 -23.16
N GLY A 453 8.48 -4.07 -23.05
CA GLY A 453 7.13 -3.51 -22.98
C GLY A 453 6.50 -3.51 -21.58
N ALA A 454 7.29 -3.65 -20.52
CA ALA A 454 6.77 -3.59 -19.15
C ALA A 454 6.33 -2.16 -18.77
N VAL A 455 5.26 -2.05 -17.98
CA VAL A 455 4.87 -0.81 -17.32
C VAL A 455 5.70 -0.66 -16.04
N MET A 456 6.47 0.42 -15.95
CA MET A 456 7.23 0.73 -14.73
C MET A 456 6.25 1.30 -13.69
N LEU A 457 5.74 0.47 -12.79
CA LEU A 457 4.66 0.88 -11.87
C LEU A 457 5.16 1.80 -10.74
N GLY A 458 6.38 1.59 -10.26
CA GLY A 458 6.92 2.38 -9.16
C GLY A 458 8.23 1.86 -8.58
N LYS A 459 8.56 2.44 -7.41
CA LYS A 459 9.75 2.17 -6.62
C LYS A 459 9.37 1.46 -5.33
N ALA A 460 10.00 0.33 -5.03
CA ALA A 460 9.76 -0.46 -3.83
C ALA A 460 10.66 -0.02 -2.66
N ASN A 461 10.12 -0.07 -1.44
CA ASN A 461 10.81 0.26 -0.20
C ASN A 461 11.89 -0.78 0.15
N LEU A 462 12.85 -0.37 0.97
CA LEU A 462 14.10 -1.07 1.27
C LEU A 462 14.67 -0.64 2.62
N ASP A 463 15.73 -1.31 3.06
CA ASP A 463 16.65 -0.72 4.04
C ASP A 463 17.51 0.37 3.39
N GLU A 464 17.67 1.49 4.08
CA GLU A 464 18.35 2.67 3.53
C GLU A 464 19.74 2.36 2.96
N PHE A 465 19.98 2.73 1.70
CA PHE A 465 21.22 2.50 0.94
C PHE A 465 21.70 1.04 0.93
N PRO A 466 20.81 0.08 0.67
CA PRO A 466 20.89 -1.31 1.17
C PRO A 466 21.72 -1.61 2.45
N PHE A 467 21.87 -0.70 3.42
CA PHE A 467 22.84 -0.86 4.53
C PHE A 467 22.31 -1.57 5.79
N GLY A 468 21.05 -2.02 5.78
CA GLY A 468 20.42 -2.81 6.85
C GLY A 468 19.67 -4.05 6.33
N ASP A 469 19.19 -4.88 7.27
CA ASP A 469 18.58 -6.18 7.01
C ASP A 469 17.16 -6.32 7.63
N PHE A 470 16.44 -5.22 7.85
CA PHE A 470 15.20 -5.19 8.66
C PHE A 470 13.97 -4.58 7.95
N GLY A 471 14.13 -4.02 6.76
CA GLY A 471 13.09 -3.33 6.01
C GLY A 471 12.78 -1.94 6.54
N ILE A 472 13.79 -1.09 6.82
CA ILE A 472 13.56 0.26 7.39
C ILE A 472 14.29 1.35 6.58
N SER A 473 13.55 2.36 6.11
CA SER A 473 14.10 3.55 5.43
C SER A 473 13.68 4.85 6.11
N SER A 474 14.49 5.92 6.03
CA SER A 474 14.08 7.24 6.53
C SER A 474 12.96 7.89 5.71
N VAL A 475 12.71 7.49 4.46
CA VAL A 475 11.66 8.08 3.61
C VAL A 475 10.27 7.49 3.86
N ALA A 476 10.12 6.17 4.03
CA ALA A 476 8.81 5.52 4.24
C ALA A 476 8.66 4.81 5.59
N GLY A 477 9.74 4.72 6.36
CA GLY A 477 9.78 3.96 7.60
C GLY A 477 9.79 2.45 7.36
N THR A 478 9.28 1.74 8.36
CA THR A 478 9.28 0.29 8.48
C THR A 478 8.33 -0.40 7.49
N ILE A 479 8.81 -1.48 6.87
CA ILE A 479 8.04 -2.37 5.98
C ILE A 479 7.49 -3.53 6.81
N GLY A 480 6.19 -3.82 6.68
CA GLY A 480 5.56 -4.96 7.33
C GLY A 480 5.67 -6.24 6.50
N ASN A 481 5.97 -7.39 7.13
CA ASN A 481 6.04 -8.67 6.44
C ASN A 481 4.69 -9.10 5.83
N ALA A 482 4.74 -9.69 4.64
CA ALA A 482 3.56 -10.11 3.87
C ALA A 482 2.59 -11.02 4.66
N TYR A 483 3.11 -11.92 5.49
CA TYR A 483 2.33 -12.90 6.27
C TYR A 483 1.98 -12.39 7.67
N ASP A 484 2.76 -11.44 8.19
CA ASP A 484 2.51 -10.80 9.48
C ASP A 484 3.08 -9.37 9.47
N PRO A 485 2.25 -8.33 9.25
CA PRO A 485 2.73 -6.95 9.12
C PRO A 485 3.50 -6.42 10.34
N THR A 486 3.43 -7.09 11.48
CA THR A 486 4.14 -6.70 12.72
C THR A 486 5.59 -7.20 12.78
N LEU A 487 6.02 -8.00 11.81
CA LEU A 487 7.34 -8.63 11.77
C LEU A 487 8.20 -8.08 10.62
N SER A 488 9.52 -8.24 10.79
CA SER A 488 10.56 -7.92 9.82
C SER A 488 10.34 -8.63 8.49
N THR A 489 10.62 -7.92 7.40
CA THR A 489 10.69 -8.48 6.05
C THR A 489 11.99 -9.24 5.79
N SER A 490 12.91 -9.27 6.76
CA SER A 490 14.36 -9.21 6.50
C SER A 490 14.67 -8.02 5.58
N GLY A 491 15.88 -7.96 5.04
CA GLY A 491 16.32 -6.88 4.17
C GLY A 491 17.43 -7.31 3.24
N SER A 492 17.86 -6.45 2.32
CA SER A 492 17.39 -5.07 2.14
C SER A 492 16.25 -4.91 1.12
N SER A 493 15.83 -5.96 0.38
CA SER A 493 14.77 -5.85 -0.64
C SER A 493 13.35 -6.10 -0.11
N GLY A 494 13.08 -5.79 1.16
CA GLY A 494 11.83 -6.09 1.86
C GLY A 494 10.57 -5.65 1.10
N GLY A 495 10.54 -4.41 0.58
CA GLY A 495 9.38 -3.90 -0.14
C GLY A 495 9.14 -4.59 -1.49
N SER A 496 10.21 -4.98 -2.18
CA SER A 496 10.08 -5.74 -3.44
C SER A 496 9.48 -7.13 -3.19
N ALA A 497 9.88 -7.77 -2.09
CA ALA A 497 9.35 -9.06 -1.67
C ALA A 497 7.87 -8.96 -1.25
N VAL A 498 7.55 -8.01 -0.35
CA VAL A 498 6.18 -7.87 0.14
C VAL A 498 5.23 -7.47 -0.98
N ALA A 499 5.57 -6.46 -1.80
CA ALA A 499 4.71 -6.03 -2.90
C ALA A 499 4.42 -7.15 -3.91
N THR A 500 5.42 -7.99 -4.22
CA THR A 500 5.25 -9.13 -5.13
C THR A 500 4.37 -10.20 -4.49
N SER A 501 4.69 -10.64 -3.27
CA SER A 501 3.98 -11.75 -2.62
C SER A 501 2.51 -11.42 -2.35
N THR A 502 2.20 -10.15 -2.11
CA THR A 502 0.85 -9.65 -1.84
C THR A 502 0.06 -9.24 -3.09
N SER A 503 0.57 -9.51 -4.30
CA SER A 503 -0.04 -9.10 -5.58
C SER A 503 -0.26 -7.59 -5.69
N LEU A 504 0.65 -6.76 -5.16
CA LEU A 504 0.65 -5.31 -5.35
C LEU A 504 1.39 -4.90 -6.64
N VAL A 505 2.22 -5.79 -7.16
CA VAL A 505 2.87 -5.77 -8.49
C VAL A 505 2.80 -7.18 -9.08
N MET A 506 3.07 -7.36 -10.38
CA MET A 506 3.28 -8.70 -10.94
C MET A 506 4.57 -9.32 -10.40
N LEU A 507 5.66 -8.54 -10.46
CA LEU A 507 6.96 -8.86 -9.88
C LEU A 507 7.72 -7.56 -9.57
N ALA A 508 8.79 -7.67 -8.77
CA ALA A 508 9.68 -6.56 -8.48
C ALA A 508 11.15 -6.97 -8.58
N PHE A 509 12.01 -6.05 -9.00
CA PHE A 509 13.46 -6.21 -8.92
C PHE A 509 13.97 -5.80 -7.54
N GLY A 510 14.82 -6.63 -6.95
CA GLY A 510 15.60 -6.33 -5.76
C GLY A 510 17.10 -6.40 -6.05
N THR A 511 17.92 -6.19 -5.01
CA THR A 511 19.37 -6.31 -5.08
C THR A 511 19.90 -7.19 -3.95
N ASP A 512 20.96 -7.96 -4.23
CA ASP A 512 21.63 -8.84 -3.27
C ASP A 512 23.12 -8.51 -3.17
N THR A 513 23.58 -8.13 -1.98
CA THR A 513 25.01 -8.12 -1.65
C THR A 513 25.38 -9.32 -0.80
N CYS A 514 24.50 -9.64 0.14
CA CYS A 514 24.42 -10.91 0.85
C CYS A 514 22.98 -10.96 1.41
N ASN A 515 22.22 -12.02 1.10
CA ASN A 515 20.83 -12.26 1.54
C ASN A 515 19.76 -11.30 1.04
N SER A 516 20.11 -10.11 0.55
CA SER A 516 19.14 -9.07 0.25
C SER A 516 18.16 -9.38 -0.89
N LEU A 517 18.32 -10.46 -1.65
CA LEU A 517 17.24 -11.12 -2.40
C LEU A 517 16.67 -12.34 -1.65
N SER A 518 17.53 -13.25 -1.20
CA SER A 518 17.10 -14.58 -0.72
C SER A 518 16.36 -14.56 0.62
N ASN A 519 16.77 -13.78 1.61
CA ASN A 519 16.03 -13.69 2.87
C ASN A 519 14.64 -13.05 2.67
N PRO A 520 14.49 -11.87 2.02
CA PRO A 520 13.17 -11.31 1.75
C PRO A 520 12.28 -12.22 0.90
N ALA A 521 12.84 -12.90 -0.10
CA ALA A 521 12.09 -13.88 -0.89
C ALA A 521 11.63 -15.07 -0.05
N ALA A 522 12.50 -15.62 0.79
CA ALA A 522 12.15 -16.70 1.72
C ALA A 522 11.04 -16.27 2.69
N PHE A 523 11.21 -15.12 3.35
CA PHE A 523 10.26 -14.52 4.30
C PHE A 523 8.90 -14.16 3.67
N ALA A 524 8.86 -13.98 2.35
CA ALA A 524 7.67 -13.65 1.58
C ALA A 524 7.14 -14.83 0.73
N SER A 525 7.71 -16.04 0.83
CA SER A 525 7.34 -17.20 -0.01
C SER A 525 7.37 -16.89 -1.52
N LEU A 526 8.53 -16.45 -2.00
CA LEU A 526 8.80 -16.11 -3.40
C LEU A 526 9.96 -16.90 -3.99
N ALA A 527 9.97 -16.98 -5.32
CA ALA A 527 11.13 -17.36 -6.10
C ALA A 527 12.02 -16.14 -6.39
N THR A 528 13.34 -16.32 -6.36
CA THR A 528 14.31 -15.31 -6.81
C THR A 528 15.58 -16.00 -7.29
N ILE A 529 16.36 -15.32 -8.14
CA ILE A 529 17.71 -15.73 -8.50
C ILE A 529 18.71 -14.62 -8.17
N ARG A 530 19.81 -15.03 -7.55
CA ARG A 530 21.08 -14.33 -7.57
C ARG A 530 21.94 -15.02 -8.62
N THR A 531 22.15 -14.38 -9.77
CA THR A 531 22.81 -15.03 -10.91
C THR A 531 24.31 -15.23 -10.67
N THR A 532 24.96 -15.98 -11.57
CA THR A 532 26.41 -15.91 -11.74
C THR A 532 26.83 -14.44 -11.82
N ARG A 533 27.87 -14.05 -11.08
CA ARG A 533 28.40 -12.68 -11.14
C ARG A 533 28.88 -12.40 -12.56
N GLY A 534 28.24 -11.43 -13.21
CA GLY A 534 28.48 -11.07 -14.60
C GLY A 534 27.36 -11.50 -15.56
N LEU A 535 26.44 -12.39 -15.20
CA LEU A 535 25.34 -12.74 -16.10
C LEU A 535 24.38 -11.56 -16.37
N THR A 536 24.21 -10.69 -15.37
CA THR A 536 23.34 -9.52 -15.41
C THR A 536 24.05 -8.28 -14.87
N SER A 537 23.86 -7.13 -15.50
CA SER A 537 24.52 -5.86 -15.15
C SER A 537 24.03 -5.21 -13.85
N ARG A 538 24.93 -4.49 -13.20
CA ARG A 538 24.70 -3.67 -11.99
C ARG A 538 24.66 -2.17 -12.30
N ALA A 539 24.72 -1.78 -13.57
CA ALA A 539 24.73 -0.38 -14.00
C ALA A 539 23.43 0.36 -13.61
N GLY A 540 23.58 1.53 -12.98
CA GLY A 540 22.47 2.31 -12.44
C GLY A 540 21.88 1.74 -11.15
N VAL A 541 22.71 1.16 -10.27
CA VAL A 541 22.30 0.65 -8.95
C VAL A 541 23.22 1.23 -7.87
N MET A 542 22.65 1.70 -6.75
CA MET A 542 23.46 2.17 -5.62
C MET A 542 24.23 1.00 -4.98
N PRO A 543 25.55 1.11 -4.82
CA PRO A 543 26.40 -0.01 -4.39
C PRO A 543 26.52 -0.15 -2.87
N LEU A 544 26.76 -1.37 -2.39
CA LEU A 544 27.19 -1.68 -1.02
C LEU A 544 28.51 -2.45 -1.00
N ASN A 545 28.68 -3.45 -1.87
CA ASN A 545 29.97 -4.08 -2.11
C ASN A 545 30.00 -4.52 -3.58
N PRO A 546 30.59 -3.71 -4.48
CA PRO A 546 30.49 -3.93 -5.93
C PRO A 546 30.87 -5.33 -6.38
N TYR A 547 31.83 -6.00 -5.73
CA TYR A 547 32.23 -7.37 -6.07
C TYR A 547 31.14 -8.42 -5.75
N ASN A 548 30.31 -8.15 -4.74
CA ASN A 548 29.21 -9.00 -4.30
C ASN A 548 27.85 -8.56 -4.85
N ASP A 549 27.66 -7.30 -5.21
CA ASP A 549 26.36 -6.74 -5.58
C ASP A 549 25.80 -7.46 -6.82
N ALA A 550 24.53 -7.87 -6.74
CA ALA A 550 23.76 -8.52 -7.78
C ALA A 550 22.34 -7.93 -7.82
N VAL A 551 21.64 -8.11 -8.94
CA VAL A 551 20.28 -7.62 -9.15
C VAL A 551 19.44 -8.76 -9.69
N GLY A 552 18.22 -8.93 -9.17
CA GLY A 552 17.39 -10.06 -9.53
C GLY A 552 15.90 -9.80 -9.32
N PRO A 553 15.03 -10.50 -10.07
CA PRO A 553 13.60 -10.46 -9.84
C PRO A 553 13.22 -11.28 -8.61
N LEU A 554 12.31 -10.76 -7.81
CA LEU A 554 11.50 -11.54 -6.89
C LEU A 554 10.15 -11.75 -7.58
N ALA A 555 9.74 -13.01 -7.74
CA ALA A 555 8.52 -13.38 -8.43
C ALA A 555 7.82 -14.56 -7.73
N LYS A 556 6.56 -14.83 -8.10
CA LYS A 556 5.75 -15.86 -7.46
C LYS A 556 6.05 -17.27 -7.94
N SER A 557 6.65 -17.41 -9.12
CA SER A 557 7.17 -18.67 -9.63
C SER A 557 8.56 -18.52 -10.27
N VAL A 558 9.29 -19.63 -10.37
CA VAL A 558 10.57 -19.71 -11.10
C VAL A 558 10.38 -19.41 -12.59
N ARG A 559 9.18 -19.64 -13.16
CA ARG A 559 8.86 -19.30 -14.56
C ARG A 559 8.91 -17.80 -14.82
N GLU A 560 8.38 -16.98 -13.91
CA GLU A 560 8.52 -15.52 -14.03
C GLU A 560 9.96 -15.04 -13.86
N VAL A 561 10.74 -15.66 -12.96
CA VAL A 561 12.17 -15.36 -12.79
C VAL A 561 12.93 -15.61 -14.11
N ALA A 562 12.70 -16.75 -14.74
CA ALA A 562 13.34 -17.12 -16.00
C ALA A 562 12.92 -16.19 -17.16
N LEU A 563 11.63 -15.84 -17.25
CA LEU A 563 11.13 -14.88 -18.25
C LEU A 563 11.80 -13.51 -18.12
N VAL A 564 12.09 -13.05 -16.90
CA VAL A 564 12.85 -11.80 -16.69
C VAL A 564 14.28 -11.92 -17.20
N LEU A 565 14.99 -13.02 -16.91
CA LEU A 565 16.38 -13.20 -17.36
C LEU A 565 16.50 -13.14 -18.89
N ASP A 566 15.53 -13.68 -19.63
CA ASP A 566 15.44 -13.58 -21.09
C ASP A 566 15.41 -12.12 -21.63
N ARG A 567 15.23 -11.13 -20.75
CA ARG A 567 15.16 -9.69 -21.09
C ARG A 567 16.27 -8.84 -20.50
N VAL A 568 16.98 -9.33 -19.48
CA VAL A 568 17.98 -8.53 -18.73
C VAL A 568 19.37 -9.16 -18.62
N ALA A 569 19.52 -10.47 -18.90
CA ALA A 569 20.82 -11.12 -18.96
C ALA A 569 21.60 -10.72 -20.22
N GLY A 570 22.93 -10.74 -20.11
CA GLY A 570 23.85 -10.43 -21.20
C GLY A 570 24.74 -9.21 -20.92
N PRO A 571 25.62 -8.86 -21.89
CA PRO A 571 26.64 -7.86 -21.72
C PRO A 571 26.09 -6.43 -21.62
N ASP A 572 26.85 -5.59 -20.93
CA ASP A 572 26.65 -4.17 -20.74
C ASP A 572 28.02 -3.47 -20.69
N ALA A 573 28.19 -2.41 -21.48
CA ALA A 573 29.44 -1.64 -21.52
C ALA A 573 29.66 -0.80 -20.25
N GLU A 574 28.61 -0.49 -19.49
CA GLU A 574 28.72 0.17 -18.17
C GLU A 574 29.12 -0.82 -17.06
N ASP A 575 29.09 -2.13 -17.31
CA ASP A 575 29.46 -3.16 -16.34
C ASP A 575 30.43 -4.21 -16.91
N PRO A 576 31.75 -4.00 -16.75
CA PRO A 576 32.79 -4.90 -17.26
C PRO A 576 32.71 -6.35 -16.77
N ALA A 577 32.02 -6.62 -15.64
CA ALA A 577 31.84 -8.00 -15.18
C ALA A 577 30.95 -8.83 -16.14
N THR A 578 30.19 -8.16 -17.01
CA THR A 578 29.24 -8.80 -17.93
C THR A 578 29.81 -9.12 -19.32
N ALA A 579 31.08 -8.78 -19.58
CA ALA A 579 31.68 -8.90 -20.90
C ALA A 579 31.56 -10.30 -21.55
N ASP A 580 31.69 -11.37 -20.75
CA ASP A 580 31.61 -12.75 -21.23
C ASP A 580 30.20 -13.36 -21.17
N ALA A 581 29.19 -12.66 -20.63
CA ALA A 581 27.84 -13.21 -20.42
C ALA A 581 27.22 -13.80 -21.70
N ALA A 582 27.43 -13.14 -22.84
CA ALA A 582 26.93 -13.60 -24.15
C ALA A 582 27.48 -14.96 -24.59
N ARG A 583 28.68 -15.37 -24.11
CA ARG A 583 29.26 -16.69 -24.41
C ARG A 583 28.57 -17.83 -23.65
N HIS A 584 27.87 -17.51 -22.57
CA HIS A 584 27.31 -18.46 -21.62
C HIS A 584 25.77 -18.58 -21.72
N ILE A 585 25.09 -17.61 -22.35
CA ILE A 585 23.66 -17.67 -22.65
C ILE A 585 23.46 -18.48 -23.94
N THR A 586 23.31 -19.79 -23.81
CA THR A 586 23.14 -20.72 -24.95
C THR A 586 21.69 -20.95 -25.36
N SER A 587 20.74 -20.56 -24.52
CA SER A 587 19.29 -20.77 -24.68
C SER A 587 18.50 -19.74 -23.87
N ALA A 588 17.21 -19.58 -24.19
CA ALA A 588 16.29 -18.80 -23.36
C ALA A 588 16.01 -19.53 -22.04
N PHE A 589 16.18 -18.85 -20.92
CA PHE A 589 16.00 -19.39 -19.57
C PHE A 589 14.59 -19.96 -19.37
N ALA A 590 13.54 -19.28 -19.85
CA ALA A 590 12.17 -19.75 -19.69
C ALA A 590 11.83 -20.98 -20.55
N ALA A 591 12.56 -21.19 -21.65
CA ALA A 591 12.43 -22.37 -22.50
C ALA A 591 13.23 -23.58 -21.97
N SER A 592 14.26 -23.32 -21.17
CA SER A 592 15.14 -24.33 -20.55
C SER A 592 14.63 -24.84 -19.19
N LEU A 593 13.40 -24.48 -18.80
CA LEU A 593 12.71 -25.00 -17.62
C LEU A 593 12.02 -26.34 -17.93
N ASP A 594 12.35 -27.37 -17.16
CA ASP A 594 11.80 -28.72 -17.30
C ASP A 594 11.40 -29.28 -15.93
N ALA A 595 10.13 -29.65 -15.76
CA ALA A 595 9.60 -30.21 -14.52
C ALA A 595 10.21 -31.58 -14.16
N ALA A 596 10.82 -32.29 -15.12
CA ALA A 596 11.53 -33.54 -14.87
C ALA A 596 13.00 -33.34 -14.45
N SER A 597 13.51 -32.11 -14.35
CA SER A 597 14.94 -31.84 -14.17
C SER A 597 15.58 -32.37 -12.87
N LEU A 598 14.78 -32.73 -11.86
CA LEU A 598 15.24 -33.42 -10.66
C LEU A 598 15.48 -34.92 -10.85
N LYS A 599 14.89 -35.55 -11.88
CA LYS A 599 15.01 -36.99 -12.14
C LYS A 599 16.45 -37.36 -12.46
N GLY A 600 17.09 -38.10 -11.56
CA GLY A 600 18.50 -38.47 -11.66
C GLY A 600 19.48 -37.34 -11.31
N ALA A 601 19.01 -36.14 -10.96
CA ALA A 601 19.85 -35.09 -10.42
C ALA A 601 20.40 -35.49 -9.05
N ARG A 602 21.58 -35.01 -8.70
CA ARG A 602 22.26 -35.34 -7.46
C ARG A 602 22.53 -34.10 -6.61
N ILE A 603 21.83 -34.00 -5.49
CA ILE A 603 21.76 -32.78 -4.65
C ILE A 603 22.50 -33.02 -3.34
N GLY A 604 23.44 -32.12 -3.01
CA GLY A 604 24.20 -32.18 -1.76
C GLY A 604 23.64 -31.25 -0.69
N LEU A 605 23.26 -31.81 0.46
CA LEU A 605 22.77 -31.06 1.62
C LEU A 605 23.94 -30.47 2.42
N LEU A 606 24.06 -29.13 2.47
CA LEU A 606 25.00 -28.46 3.38
C LEU A 606 24.44 -28.44 4.81
N ARG A 607 24.38 -29.61 5.46
CA ARG A 607 23.79 -29.78 6.81
C ARG A 607 24.35 -28.83 7.87
N GLN A 608 25.61 -28.42 7.72
CA GLN A 608 26.27 -27.45 8.61
C GLN A 608 25.61 -26.06 8.59
N ARG A 609 24.77 -25.77 7.59
CA ARG A 609 23.94 -24.58 7.49
C ARG A 609 22.50 -24.77 8.01
N PHE A 610 22.14 -25.92 8.58
CA PHE A 610 20.75 -26.20 8.99
C PHE A 610 20.44 -25.75 10.44
N VAL A 611 21.44 -25.30 11.18
CA VAL A 611 21.31 -24.87 12.58
C VAL A 611 21.26 -23.35 12.63
N GLY A 612 20.12 -22.82 13.08
CA GLY A 612 19.97 -21.38 13.34
C GLY A 612 20.79 -20.90 14.54
N PHE A 613 21.03 -19.60 14.63
CA PHE A 613 21.88 -19.00 15.66
C PHE A 613 21.32 -19.16 17.09
N THR A 614 20.01 -19.39 17.25
CA THR A 614 19.42 -19.70 18.57
C THR A 614 19.23 -21.20 18.82
N GLY A 615 19.69 -22.06 17.89
CA GLY A 615 19.63 -23.51 17.98
C GLY A 615 18.29 -24.11 17.52
N GLU A 616 17.57 -23.43 16.63
CA GLU A 616 16.26 -23.84 16.11
C GLU A 616 16.31 -25.19 15.40
N ARG A 617 15.88 -26.26 16.07
CA ARG A 617 15.72 -27.60 15.46
C ARG A 617 14.64 -27.67 14.37
N GLU A 618 13.76 -26.67 14.29
CA GLU A 618 12.68 -26.60 13.30
C GLU A 618 13.22 -26.46 11.86
N ILE A 619 14.29 -25.69 11.65
CA ILE A 619 14.93 -25.52 10.33
C ILE A 619 15.52 -26.83 9.84
N ALA A 620 16.27 -27.54 10.68
CA ALA A 620 16.80 -28.85 10.36
C ALA A 620 15.69 -29.87 10.04
N SER A 621 14.61 -29.89 10.82
CA SER A 621 13.46 -30.76 10.55
C SER A 621 12.76 -30.43 9.22
N MET A 622 12.69 -29.15 8.84
CA MET A 622 12.11 -28.73 7.57
C MET A 622 13.01 -29.14 6.40
N MET A 623 14.33 -29.01 6.54
CA MET A 623 15.28 -29.48 5.53
C MET A 623 15.26 -31.00 5.33
N GLU A 624 14.96 -31.80 6.35
CA GLU A 624 14.72 -33.25 6.16
C GLU A 624 13.44 -33.53 5.36
N ALA A 625 12.37 -32.75 5.56
CA ALA A 625 11.16 -32.86 4.75
C ALA A 625 11.45 -32.53 3.27
N VAL A 626 12.14 -31.41 3.02
CA VAL A 626 12.63 -31.02 1.68
C VAL A 626 13.50 -32.11 1.05
N ALA A 627 14.39 -32.74 1.83
CA ALA A 627 15.21 -33.85 1.37
C ALA A 627 14.39 -35.11 1.04
N GLY A 628 13.24 -35.31 1.68
CA GLY A 628 12.24 -36.32 1.31
C GLY A 628 11.54 -36.00 -0.01
N GLU A 629 11.07 -34.76 -0.16
CA GLU A 629 10.39 -34.26 -1.37
C GLU A 629 11.29 -34.34 -2.61
N LEU A 630 12.56 -33.94 -2.49
CA LEU A 630 13.54 -34.06 -3.57
C LEU A 630 13.78 -35.50 -4.01
N ARG A 631 13.81 -36.46 -3.06
CA ARG A 631 13.89 -37.89 -3.38
C ARG A 631 12.62 -38.40 -4.06
N ALA A 632 11.45 -37.95 -3.62
CA ALA A 632 10.16 -38.28 -4.26
C ALA A 632 10.07 -37.74 -5.69
N ALA A 633 10.65 -36.55 -5.96
CA ALA A 633 10.81 -35.97 -7.30
C ALA A 633 11.92 -36.63 -8.15
N GLY A 634 12.58 -37.68 -7.63
CA GLY A 634 13.54 -38.50 -8.37
C GLY A 634 15.02 -38.10 -8.25
N ALA A 635 15.37 -37.19 -7.33
CA ALA A 635 16.76 -36.79 -7.10
C ALA A 635 17.48 -37.71 -6.09
N SER A 636 18.78 -37.92 -6.31
CA SER A 636 19.70 -38.52 -5.33
C SER A 636 20.14 -37.45 -4.33
N VAL A 637 19.61 -37.48 -3.11
CA VAL A 637 19.95 -36.51 -2.06
C VAL A 637 20.94 -37.10 -1.07
N VAL A 638 22.12 -36.49 -0.97
CA VAL A 638 23.25 -36.89 -0.12
C VAL A 638 23.74 -35.76 0.77
N ASP A 639 24.52 -36.08 1.79
CA ASP A 639 25.09 -35.08 2.69
C ASP A 639 26.42 -34.54 2.13
N ALA A 640 26.50 -33.23 1.95
CA ALA A 640 27.69 -32.53 1.48
C ALA A 640 28.43 -31.90 2.66
N THR A 641 29.41 -32.62 3.22
CA THR A 641 30.30 -32.09 4.24
C THR A 641 31.25 -31.05 3.66
N ALA A 642 31.22 -29.82 4.20
CA ALA A 642 32.10 -28.72 3.85
C ALA A 642 33.04 -28.40 5.04
N PRO A 643 34.26 -28.99 5.11
CA PRO A 643 35.18 -28.77 6.23
C PRO A 643 35.52 -27.28 6.45
N ASP A 644 35.69 -26.89 7.71
CA ASP A 644 36.08 -25.54 8.17
C ASP A 644 35.38 -24.36 7.45
N ILE A 645 34.13 -24.55 7.03
CA ILE A 645 33.38 -23.59 6.18
C ILE A 645 33.36 -22.17 6.78
N ASP A 646 33.29 -22.05 8.10
CA ASP A 646 33.32 -20.75 8.80
C ASP A 646 34.72 -20.12 8.85
N ALA A 647 35.79 -20.91 8.85
CA ALA A 647 37.16 -20.41 8.75
C ALA A 647 37.43 -19.92 7.31
N ARG A 648 37.00 -20.70 6.31
CA ARG A 648 37.03 -20.33 4.89
C ARG A 648 36.23 -19.04 4.62
N TYR A 649 35.03 -18.93 5.19
CA TYR A 649 34.24 -17.70 5.17
C TYR A 649 34.97 -16.52 5.84
N ARG A 650 35.56 -16.70 7.04
CA ARG A 650 36.31 -15.64 7.73
C ARG A 650 37.50 -15.11 6.91
N ALA A 651 38.14 -15.96 6.09
CA ALA A 651 39.19 -15.54 5.17
C ALA A 651 38.63 -14.74 3.97
N ALA A 652 37.49 -15.16 3.41
CA ALA A 652 36.90 -14.54 2.21
C ALA A 652 36.05 -13.28 2.48
N ARG A 653 35.58 -13.03 3.71
CA ARG A 653 34.54 -12.00 4.02
C ARG A 653 34.97 -10.53 3.94
N SER A 654 36.20 -10.22 3.54
CA SER A 654 36.72 -8.84 3.44
C SER A 654 36.00 -8.02 2.36
N ALA A 655 36.25 -6.71 2.26
CA ALA A 655 35.80 -5.88 1.14
C ALA A 655 37.01 -5.42 0.32
N GLU A 656 36.82 -5.17 -0.97
CA GLU A 656 37.89 -4.62 -1.81
C GLU A 656 38.21 -3.17 -1.35
N PRO A 657 39.48 -2.83 -1.04
CA PRO A 657 39.83 -1.51 -0.54
C PRO A 657 39.43 -0.39 -1.50
N GLY A 658 38.69 0.60 -0.99
CA GLY A 658 38.27 1.79 -1.73
C GLY A 658 37.13 1.58 -2.74
N ALA A 659 36.71 0.35 -2.99
CA ALA A 659 35.71 0.04 -4.02
C ALA A 659 34.35 0.69 -3.77
N LEU A 660 33.93 0.84 -2.50
CA LEU A 660 32.63 1.45 -2.18
C LEU A 660 32.60 2.95 -2.54
N ALA A 661 33.61 3.73 -2.15
CA ALA A 661 33.68 5.15 -2.51
C ALA A 661 33.81 5.36 -4.03
N ALA A 662 34.62 4.53 -4.71
CA ALA A 662 34.75 4.58 -6.17
C ALA A 662 33.41 4.29 -6.87
N ALA A 663 32.67 3.28 -6.41
CA ALA A 663 31.39 2.91 -7.00
C ALA A 663 30.27 3.92 -6.69
N TRP A 664 30.22 4.51 -5.49
CA TRP A 664 29.30 5.62 -5.20
C TRP A 664 29.59 6.86 -6.05
N THR A 665 30.87 7.18 -6.26
CA THR A 665 31.29 8.27 -7.17
C THR A 665 30.82 7.99 -8.60
N ALA A 666 31.02 6.76 -9.11
CA ALA A 666 30.56 6.35 -10.43
C ALA A 666 29.02 6.38 -10.55
N TYR A 667 28.29 5.95 -9.52
CA TYR A 667 26.82 5.96 -9.49
C TYR A 667 26.26 7.40 -9.49
N LEU A 668 26.72 8.26 -8.58
CA LEU A 668 26.17 9.63 -8.43
C LEU A 668 26.52 10.55 -9.61
N SER A 669 27.63 10.27 -10.31
CA SER A 669 28.01 10.98 -11.54
C SER A 669 27.45 10.37 -12.82
N ARG A 670 26.70 9.26 -12.74
CA ARG A 670 26.18 8.55 -13.91
C ARG A 670 25.30 9.45 -14.78
N GLY A 671 25.66 9.54 -16.06
CA GLY A 671 24.98 10.37 -17.07
C GLY A 671 25.13 11.89 -16.88
N ALA A 672 25.96 12.36 -15.95
CA ALA A 672 26.22 13.79 -15.78
C ALA A 672 27.00 14.36 -16.99
N LYS A 673 26.69 15.59 -17.39
CA LYS A 673 27.40 16.26 -18.49
C LYS A 673 28.76 16.79 -18.01
N PRO A 674 29.74 16.99 -18.90
CA PRO A 674 31.00 17.66 -18.55
C PRO A 674 30.74 19.02 -17.89
N GLY A 675 31.27 19.23 -16.69
CA GLY A 675 31.07 20.44 -15.87
C GLY A 675 29.79 20.47 -15.03
N GLU A 676 28.91 19.47 -15.12
CA GLU A 676 27.74 19.34 -14.25
C GLU A 676 28.16 18.83 -12.86
N ARG A 677 27.82 19.56 -11.79
CA ARG A 677 28.07 19.09 -10.42
C ARG A 677 27.25 17.84 -10.12
N SER A 678 27.92 16.80 -9.66
CA SER A 678 27.30 15.61 -9.08
C SER A 678 27.29 15.71 -7.54
N ILE A 679 26.35 15.02 -6.91
CA ILE A 679 26.33 14.83 -5.44
C ILE A 679 27.51 13.93 -5.09
N THR A 680 28.18 14.16 -3.95
CA THR A 680 29.25 13.30 -3.44
C THR A 680 28.86 12.62 -2.12
N ILE A 681 29.68 11.71 -1.61
CA ILE A 681 29.44 11.11 -0.28
C ILE A 681 29.52 12.19 0.82
N GLU A 682 30.44 13.14 0.68
CA GLU A 682 30.59 14.27 1.60
C GLU A 682 29.36 15.18 1.59
N ASP A 683 28.73 15.41 0.44
CA ASP A 683 27.45 16.12 0.35
C ASP A 683 26.32 15.36 1.09
N LEU A 684 26.29 14.02 0.99
CA LEU A 684 25.32 13.19 1.71
C LEU A 684 25.54 13.26 3.23
N LEU A 685 26.80 13.17 3.69
CA LEU A 685 27.16 13.28 5.10
C LEU A 685 26.83 14.68 5.66
N ALA A 686 27.21 15.73 4.94
CA ALA A 686 26.95 17.13 5.32
C ALA A 686 25.46 17.50 5.31
N SER A 687 24.60 16.71 4.66
CA SER A 687 23.15 16.96 4.62
C SER A 687 22.47 16.88 5.99
N GLY A 688 23.01 16.09 6.93
CA GLY A 688 22.37 15.79 8.21
C GLY A 688 21.09 14.94 8.12
N LYS A 689 20.79 14.36 6.95
CA LYS A 689 19.53 13.64 6.67
C LYS A 689 19.66 12.11 6.59
N LEU A 690 20.83 11.57 6.90
CA LEU A 690 21.11 10.14 6.83
C LEU A 690 20.71 9.41 8.11
N ALA A 691 20.26 8.15 8.00
CA ALA A 691 20.18 7.27 9.15
C ALA A 691 21.58 7.05 9.78
N PRO A 692 21.72 6.91 11.12
CA PRO A 692 23.03 6.78 11.78
C PRO A 692 23.87 5.58 11.33
N VAL A 693 23.24 4.50 10.86
CA VAL A 693 23.93 3.35 10.25
C VAL A 693 24.49 3.70 8.87
N SER A 694 23.73 4.48 8.09
CA SER A 694 24.11 4.92 6.75
C SER A 694 25.23 5.95 6.78
N ALA A 695 25.16 6.93 7.68
CA ALA A 695 26.23 7.91 7.91
C ALA A 695 27.55 7.19 8.23
N ARG A 696 27.55 6.29 9.22
CA ARG A 696 28.72 5.52 9.62
C ARG A 696 29.31 4.65 8.50
N ARG A 697 28.44 4.05 7.67
CA ARG A 697 28.88 3.25 6.51
C ARG A 697 29.55 4.12 5.44
N LEU A 698 29.01 5.31 5.20
CA LEU A 698 29.56 6.26 4.23
C LEU A 698 30.83 6.96 4.73
N GLU A 699 30.92 7.30 6.02
CA GLU A 699 32.16 7.74 6.68
C GLU A 699 33.28 6.70 6.54
N ALA A 700 32.96 5.43 6.80
CA ALA A 700 33.90 4.33 6.60
C ALA A 700 34.28 4.10 5.13
N ALA A 701 33.42 4.47 4.18
CA ALA A 701 33.70 4.35 2.75
C ALA A 701 34.76 5.35 2.26
N ILE A 702 34.75 6.58 2.81
CA ILE A 702 35.70 7.66 2.48
C ILE A 702 36.98 7.66 3.35
N ALA A 703 37.12 6.69 4.26
CA ALA A 703 38.33 6.52 5.05
C ALA A 703 39.56 6.28 4.14
N PRO A 704 40.77 6.74 4.51
CA PRO A 704 41.98 6.50 3.73
C PRO A 704 42.22 5.01 3.47
N THR A 705 42.52 4.68 2.21
CA THR A 705 42.80 3.30 1.77
C THR A 705 44.23 3.18 1.24
N PRO A 706 44.80 1.96 1.19
CA PRO A 706 46.06 1.70 0.51
C PRO A 706 46.11 2.32 -0.89
N THR A 707 47.29 2.73 -1.33
CA THR A 707 47.52 3.29 -2.67
C THR A 707 48.65 2.57 -3.39
N GLY A 708 48.84 2.85 -4.68
CA GLY A 708 49.95 2.32 -5.47
C GLY A 708 50.06 0.78 -5.40
N ASP A 709 51.24 0.31 -5.02
CA ASP A 709 51.59 -1.13 -4.95
C ASP A 709 50.87 -1.87 -3.83
N GLU A 710 50.58 -1.19 -2.72
CA GLU A 710 49.86 -1.76 -1.58
C GLU A 710 48.41 -2.03 -1.96
N LEU A 711 47.76 -1.10 -2.67
CA LEU A 711 46.42 -1.30 -3.22
C LEU A 711 46.36 -2.47 -4.20
N ARG A 712 47.38 -2.61 -5.08
CA ARG A 712 47.43 -3.73 -6.03
C ARG A 712 47.56 -5.07 -5.32
N ARG A 713 48.39 -5.17 -4.27
CA ARG A 713 48.50 -6.39 -3.43
C ARG A 713 47.18 -6.68 -2.71
N ALA A 714 46.63 -5.71 -1.97
CA ALA A 714 45.40 -5.91 -1.22
C ALA A 714 44.18 -6.28 -2.10
N ARG A 715 44.13 -5.78 -3.35
CA ARG A 715 43.16 -6.22 -4.37
C ARG A 715 43.41 -7.65 -4.86
N ALA A 716 44.65 -8.02 -5.12
CA ALA A 716 45.00 -9.38 -5.53
C ALA A 716 44.68 -10.40 -4.41
N ASP A 717 45.06 -10.09 -3.16
CA ASP A 717 44.78 -10.91 -1.98
C ASP A 717 43.28 -11.04 -1.73
N PHE A 718 42.53 -9.93 -1.88
CA PHE A 718 41.07 -9.94 -1.87
C PHE A 718 40.54 -10.91 -2.92
N VAL A 719 40.84 -10.72 -4.22
CA VAL A 719 40.33 -11.58 -5.30
C VAL A 719 40.70 -13.04 -5.05
N ALA A 720 41.96 -13.35 -4.73
CA ALA A 720 42.43 -14.71 -4.47
C ALA A 720 41.63 -15.40 -3.34
N SER A 721 41.29 -14.68 -2.26
CA SER A 721 40.45 -15.22 -1.18
C SER A 721 39.02 -15.57 -1.64
N ARG A 722 38.48 -14.84 -2.63
CA ARG A 722 37.17 -15.11 -3.26
C ARG A 722 37.21 -16.30 -4.19
N GLU A 723 38.30 -16.44 -4.95
CA GLU A 723 38.51 -17.56 -5.87
C GLU A 723 38.67 -18.86 -5.07
N ALA A 724 39.55 -18.88 -4.06
CA ALA A 724 39.74 -20.04 -3.18
C ALA A 724 38.44 -20.51 -2.49
N PHE A 725 37.55 -19.58 -2.11
CA PHE A 725 36.25 -19.93 -1.52
C PHE A 725 35.25 -20.47 -2.55
N ARG A 726 35.28 -19.97 -3.80
CA ARG A 726 34.51 -20.51 -4.93
C ARG A 726 34.99 -21.91 -5.30
N ASP A 727 36.29 -22.07 -5.47
CA ASP A 727 36.92 -23.33 -5.90
C ASP A 727 36.69 -24.44 -4.88
N PHE A 728 36.59 -24.11 -3.58
CA PHE A 728 36.17 -25.03 -2.54
C PHE A 728 34.76 -25.61 -2.77
N PHE A 729 33.75 -24.79 -3.09
CA PHE A 729 32.40 -25.29 -3.35
C PHE A 729 32.29 -26.01 -4.70
N VAL A 730 33.03 -25.56 -5.73
CA VAL A 730 33.09 -26.24 -7.03
C VAL A 730 33.73 -27.62 -6.86
N GLY A 731 34.88 -27.70 -6.18
CA GLY A 731 35.57 -28.95 -5.85
C GLY A 731 34.68 -29.90 -5.05
N LEU A 732 33.98 -29.41 -4.02
CA LEU A 732 33.01 -30.21 -3.25
C LEU A 732 31.89 -30.79 -4.14
N MET A 733 31.37 -30.00 -5.09
CA MET A 733 30.38 -30.48 -6.06
C MET A 733 30.97 -31.48 -7.06
N ASP A 734 32.23 -31.35 -7.45
CA ASP A 734 32.88 -32.25 -8.41
C ASP A 734 33.28 -33.58 -7.76
N GLU A 735 33.93 -33.56 -6.59
CA GLU A 735 34.29 -34.73 -5.77
C GLU A 735 33.08 -35.63 -5.50
N GLN A 736 31.95 -35.03 -5.12
CA GLN A 736 30.73 -35.76 -4.77
C GLN A 736 29.78 -35.97 -5.96
N ARG A 737 30.13 -35.47 -7.16
CA ARG A 737 29.34 -35.51 -8.40
C ARG A 737 27.93 -34.95 -8.22
N LEU A 738 27.83 -33.75 -7.65
CA LEU A 738 26.59 -33.02 -7.38
C LEU A 738 26.23 -32.12 -8.56
N ASP A 739 24.96 -32.04 -8.92
CA ASP A 739 24.40 -31.01 -9.79
C ASP A 739 24.35 -29.65 -9.09
N ALA A 740 23.94 -29.65 -7.82
CA ALA A 740 23.79 -28.47 -6.98
C ALA A 740 23.97 -28.79 -5.49
N LEU A 741 24.32 -27.77 -4.71
CA LEU A 741 24.25 -27.77 -3.25
C LEU A 741 22.92 -27.16 -2.78
N LEU A 742 22.43 -27.59 -1.62
CA LEU A 742 21.17 -27.13 -1.04
C LEU A 742 21.34 -26.73 0.43
N TYR A 743 20.78 -25.58 0.79
CA TYR A 743 20.74 -25.04 2.15
C TYR A 743 19.45 -24.24 2.39
N PRO A 744 19.03 -24.05 3.67
CA PRO A 744 17.94 -23.13 4.00
C PRO A 744 18.27 -21.71 3.54
N ALA A 745 17.29 -21.01 2.98
CA ALA A 745 17.39 -19.60 2.64
C ALA A 745 17.13 -18.68 3.85
N ASN A 746 16.45 -19.17 4.88
CA ASN A 746 16.31 -18.47 6.17
C ASN A 746 16.57 -19.41 7.36
N LEU A 747 17.34 -18.92 8.34
CA LEU A 747 17.70 -19.66 9.56
C LEU A 747 16.80 -19.36 10.77
N ALA A 748 15.91 -18.38 10.64
CA ALA A 748 15.02 -17.92 11.70
C ALA A 748 13.62 -17.66 11.17
N ARG A 749 12.67 -17.57 12.11
CA ARG A 749 11.34 -17.01 11.88
C ARG A 749 11.47 -15.48 11.76
N PRO A 750 10.55 -14.79 11.06
CA PRO A 750 10.45 -13.34 11.12
C PRO A 750 10.33 -12.86 12.57
N HIS A 751 11.07 -11.81 12.92
CA HIS A 751 11.18 -11.23 14.26
C HIS A 751 10.65 -9.79 14.27
N THR A 752 10.37 -9.22 15.44
CA THR A 752 9.92 -7.81 15.53
C THR A 752 11.06 -6.84 15.20
N HIS A 753 10.75 -5.71 14.55
CA HIS A 753 11.76 -4.75 14.10
C HIS A 753 12.61 -4.16 15.25
N GLU A 754 12.02 -3.95 16.43
CA GLU A 754 12.75 -3.52 17.64
C GLU A 754 13.77 -4.58 18.11
N GLY A 755 13.46 -5.87 17.95
CA GLY A 755 14.36 -6.96 18.33
C GLY A 755 15.62 -7.06 17.45
N GLY A 756 15.58 -6.53 16.23
CA GLY A 756 16.71 -6.56 15.30
C GLY A 756 17.80 -5.52 15.62
N LEU A 757 17.40 -4.32 16.04
CA LEU A 757 18.34 -3.18 16.18
C LEU A 757 19.23 -3.25 17.44
N GLU A 758 18.74 -3.83 18.54
CA GLU A 758 19.49 -3.90 19.81
C GLU A 758 20.00 -5.31 20.18
N ARG A 759 19.42 -6.38 19.60
CA ARG A 759 19.60 -7.74 20.14
C ARG A 759 20.39 -8.69 19.24
N PHE A 760 20.53 -8.42 17.95
CA PHE A 760 21.23 -9.29 17.00
C PHE A 760 22.17 -8.50 16.08
N GLY A 761 23.48 -8.66 16.29
CA GLY A 761 24.50 -8.13 15.39
C GLY A 761 24.53 -8.90 14.07
N GLY A 762 23.73 -8.46 13.10
CA GLY A 762 23.52 -9.13 11.81
C GLY A 762 22.52 -10.29 11.91
N GLU A 763 21.61 -10.37 10.95
CA GLU A 763 20.68 -11.52 10.88
C GLU A 763 21.47 -12.81 10.53
N PRO A 764 21.24 -13.94 11.23
CA PRO A 764 21.91 -15.19 10.90
C PRO A 764 21.55 -15.66 9.49
N SER A 765 22.58 -16.07 8.75
CA SER A 765 22.64 -15.84 7.31
C SER A 765 23.34 -16.99 6.58
N THR A 766 22.80 -17.38 5.42
CA THR A 766 23.31 -18.42 4.50
C THR A 766 23.53 -17.89 3.07
N CYS A 767 23.84 -16.60 2.92
CA CYS A 767 24.18 -16.03 1.61
C CYS A 767 25.62 -16.30 1.19
N GLN A 768 26.49 -16.75 2.10
CA GLN A 768 27.93 -16.62 1.90
C GLN A 768 28.39 -17.42 0.69
N GLU A 769 27.79 -18.60 0.54
CA GLU A 769 27.93 -19.60 -0.51
C GLU A 769 27.84 -19.02 -1.93
N SER A 770 26.93 -18.07 -2.18
CA SER A 770 26.78 -17.40 -3.49
C SER A 770 27.39 -16.01 -3.52
N ALA A 771 27.18 -15.23 -2.45
CA ALA A 771 27.59 -13.83 -2.41
C ALA A 771 29.10 -13.63 -2.52
N LEU A 772 29.88 -14.50 -1.86
CA LEU A 772 31.33 -14.37 -1.81
C LEU A 772 32.04 -15.09 -2.97
N THR A 773 31.38 -16.04 -3.62
CA THR A 773 31.95 -16.88 -4.68
C THR A 773 31.64 -16.34 -6.08
N GLY A 774 30.46 -15.72 -6.26
CA GLY A 774 29.91 -15.35 -7.56
C GLY A 774 29.14 -16.49 -8.26
N LEU A 775 28.90 -17.60 -7.56
CA LEU A 775 28.12 -18.76 -8.05
C LEU A 775 26.60 -18.45 -8.05
N PRO A 776 25.83 -19.01 -9.00
CA PRO A 776 24.39 -18.77 -9.07
C PRO A 776 23.63 -19.47 -7.95
N GLN A 777 22.68 -18.75 -7.34
CA GLN A 777 21.76 -19.26 -6.33
C GLN A 777 20.31 -18.98 -6.74
N VAL A 778 19.48 -20.01 -6.78
CA VAL A 778 18.02 -19.88 -6.93
C VAL A 778 17.37 -20.23 -5.60
N THR A 779 16.61 -19.28 -5.06
CA THR A 779 15.83 -19.45 -3.84
C THR A 779 14.36 -19.65 -4.19
N VAL A 780 13.71 -20.64 -3.57
CA VAL A 780 12.29 -20.98 -3.75
C VAL A 780 11.63 -21.33 -2.40
N PRO A 781 10.29 -21.26 -2.29
CA PRO A 781 9.58 -21.70 -1.10
C PRO A 781 9.78 -23.20 -0.83
N GLY A 782 10.26 -23.54 0.36
CA GLY A 782 10.45 -24.92 0.84
C GLY A 782 9.47 -25.34 1.94
N GLY A 783 8.41 -24.56 2.16
CA GLY A 783 7.35 -24.85 3.14
C GLY A 783 7.09 -23.70 4.11
N PHE A 784 6.64 -24.04 5.32
CA PHE A 784 6.28 -23.08 6.37
C PHE A 784 6.69 -23.58 7.76
N ILE A 785 7.35 -22.71 8.53
CA ILE A 785 7.81 -22.92 9.92
C ILE A 785 6.91 -22.17 10.91
N GLY A 786 7.15 -22.34 12.22
CA GLY A 786 6.30 -21.75 13.26
C GLY A 786 4.91 -22.38 13.32
N GLY A 787 4.83 -23.70 13.14
CA GLY A 787 3.54 -24.42 13.04
C GLY A 787 2.77 -24.10 11.76
N GLY A 788 3.47 -23.80 10.66
CA GLY A 788 2.86 -23.48 9.37
C GLY A 788 2.50 -22.01 9.15
N ARG A 789 2.89 -21.10 10.07
CA ARG A 789 2.55 -19.67 10.03
C ARG A 789 3.48 -18.83 9.17
N TYR A 790 4.79 -19.11 9.19
CA TYR A 790 5.80 -18.27 8.54
C TYR A 790 6.45 -18.99 7.38
N PRO A 791 6.62 -18.36 6.21
CA PRO A 791 7.35 -18.96 5.10
C PRO A 791 8.75 -19.47 5.47
N PHE A 792 9.12 -20.55 4.81
CA PHE A 792 10.47 -21.08 4.80
C PHE A 792 10.94 -21.21 3.35
N GLY A 793 12.17 -20.77 3.06
CA GLY A 793 12.79 -20.85 1.76
C GLY A 793 13.98 -21.81 1.75
N ILE A 794 14.27 -22.36 0.58
CA ILE A 794 15.49 -23.14 0.31
C ILE A 794 16.23 -22.54 -0.87
N SER A 795 17.54 -22.73 -0.88
CA SER A 795 18.46 -22.19 -1.88
C SER A 795 19.23 -23.32 -2.55
N PHE A 796 19.10 -23.43 -3.87
CA PHE A 796 19.95 -24.24 -4.73
C PHE A 796 21.14 -23.40 -5.20
N LEU A 797 22.36 -23.88 -4.99
CA LEU A 797 23.61 -23.26 -5.48
C LEU A 797 24.23 -24.15 -6.56
N GLY A 798 24.54 -23.58 -7.72
CA GLY A 798 25.20 -24.28 -8.83
C GLY A 798 26.63 -23.82 -9.09
N ARG A 799 27.18 -24.30 -10.21
CA ARG A 799 28.47 -23.86 -10.77
C ARG A 799 28.32 -22.53 -11.52
N LEU A 800 29.43 -21.80 -11.72
CA LEU A 800 29.43 -20.62 -12.61
C LEU A 800 28.78 -20.95 -13.95
N TRP A 801 27.95 -20.04 -14.46
CA TRP A 801 27.25 -20.14 -15.74
C TRP A 801 26.23 -21.28 -15.86
N SER A 802 25.95 -21.99 -14.76
CA SER A 802 24.91 -23.04 -14.72
C SER A 802 23.52 -22.51 -14.36
N ASP A 803 23.32 -21.19 -14.37
CA ASP A 803 22.08 -20.49 -13.97
C ASP A 803 20.79 -21.14 -14.51
N ALA A 804 20.75 -21.49 -15.80
CA ALA A 804 19.61 -22.16 -16.42
C ALA A 804 19.35 -23.57 -15.84
N ARG A 805 20.41 -24.34 -15.52
CA ARG A 805 20.30 -25.65 -14.86
C ARG A 805 19.81 -25.52 -13.42
N VAL A 806 20.33 -24.55 -12.66
CA VAL A 806 19.88 -24.29 -11.27
C VAL A 806 18.42 -23.83 -11.25
N LEU A 807 18.02 -22.97 -12.19
CA LEU A 807 16.62 -22.58 -12.38
C LEU A 807 15.74 -23.78 -12.70
N SER A 808 16.15 -24.67 -13.61
CA SER A 808 15.36 -25.85 -13.95
C SER A 808 15.24 -26.85 -12.78
N LEU A 809 16.28 -27.02 -11.97
CA LEU A 809 16.21 -27.82 -10.73
C LEU A 809 15.22 -27.23 -9.71
N ALA A 810 15.29 -25.91 -9.49
CA ALA A 810 14.38 -25.21 -8.58
C ALA A 810 12.93 -25.18 -9.12
N TYR A 811 12.74 -25.06 -10.44
CA TYR A 811 11.44 -25.17 -11.09
C TYR A 811 10.85 -26.57 -10.94
N ALA A 812 11.62 -27.64 -11.19
CA ALA A 812 11.16 -29.01 -10.96
C ALA A 812 10.76 -29.24 -9.49
N TYR A 813 11.48 -28.67 -8.52
CA TYR A 813 11.09 -28.70 -7.11
C TYR A 813 9.78 -27.94 -6.85
N GLU A 814 9.64 -26.72 -7.38
CA GLU A 814 8.43 -25.91 -7.29
C GLU A 814 7.20 -26.61 -7.88
N GLN A 815 7.33 -27.25 -9.04
CA GLN A 815 6.24 -27.98 -9.70
C GLN A 815 5.92 -29.32 -9.01
N ALA A 816 6.87 -29.92 -8.29
CA ALA A 816 6.63 -31.14 -7.51
C ALA A 816 5.93 -30.88 -6.16
N THR A 817 6.05 -29.67 -5.62
CA THR A 817 5.62 -29.36 -4.23
C THR A 817 4.55 -28.28 -4.11
N HIS A 818 4.58 -27.26 -4.98
CA HIS A 818 3.72 -26.08 -4.92
C HIS A 818 3.63 -25.44 -3.52
N HIS A 819 4.76 -25.37 -2.79
CA HIS A 819 4.81 -24.87 -1.41
C HIS A 819 4.32 -23.43 -1.22
N ARG A 820 4.39 -22.57 -2.25
CA ARG A 820 3.89 -21.20 -2.17
C ARG A 820 2.40 -21.20 -1.82
N ARG A 821 2.04 -20.42 -0.79
CA ARG A 821 0.65 -20.09 -0.45
C ARG A 821 0.52 -18.57 -0.46
N PRO A 822 -0.52 -17.96 -1.06
CA PRO A 822 -0.69 -16.50 -0.99
C PRO A 822 -0.87 -16.06 0.47
N PRO A 823 -0.33 -14.89 0.87
CA PRO A 823 -0.53 -14.35 2.21
C PRO A 823 -2.04 -14.24 2.52
N PRO A 824 -2.48 -14.59 3.75
CA PRO A 824 -3.91 -14.61 4.09
C PRO A 824 -4.54 -13.21 4.11
N THR A 825 -3.71 -12.17 4.27
CA THR A 825 -4.07 -10.76 4.44
C THR A 825 -4.53 -10.04 3.16
N VAL A 826 -4.42 -10.66 1.99
CA VAL A 826 -4.53 -9.97 0.67
C VAL A 826 -5.28 -10.74 -0.40
N ARG A 827 -6.11 -11.71 0.00
CA ARG A 827 -7.00 -12.45 -0.89
C ARG A 827 -8.06 -11.54 -1.51
#